data_AF-A0A067MWC2-F1
#
_entry.id   AF-A0A067MWC2-F1
#
_cell.length_a   1.000
_cell.length_b   1.000
_cell.length_c   1.000
_cell.angle_alpha   90.00
_cell.angle_beta   90.00
_cell.angle_gamma   90.00
#
_symmetry.space_group_name_H-M   'P 1'
#
loop_
_entity.id
_entity.type
_entity.pdbx_description
1 polymer ?
#
loop_
_entity_poly.entity_id
_entity_poly.type
_entity_poly.pdbx_seq_one_letter_code
_entity_poly.pdbx_strand_id
1 'polypeptide(L)'
;MSSSAKREVITVDSDFDGDVFPHSSKRARKDAAMSGNNLVTKNAHLRGRKRFKADVEDARIACQQGLQMQSMQIYKFREGDDEGQVEFQVHNRGSCLVKASFLVSDSSEYPSSHTFYAFSLDDTLHSKYKEIIEDVSSYPSLSLMSAVERMINKLAKSRAPSSSQQHVLLAQTSNDEEEANEDSEDDGYYYYDEFDASQNIGSSVKGDDLQRDFIEMVASSHHPGLIKIGGNEFLLTVSVPVISLANSISPRALMTWDRRLLSSSQHLTLLISGFNGVYPPLQADGKKTPLAESKATKLKFSVGLCPRHKPGNKQAREACRNFGLVVEETEDKLERAIPIPNSYDGANVSMGAMQEEGPESEDPGRFDKFALSNSLESLMNHSLLKLVCLRQNVHLRGKKLGWAAAETLLALTEKMQLSPQDILENKVMQVLDADRREEKLARSNPLPYDPLRDSQAGSHINMPFTAFCYLVRRLTLCTRYCTVCHNPIDLQYEVLRPYVCSSKLCSYQYYVMGWGPSLEYEIIHNTVVVDLLLSLTYTAACENQLSDPLPIDLGLRVPPPDLAKVAQIRNLQAAAPYLAFFPGYAPPPAPPVNNNAVIVDEEGLCEFDELDVWQMRVVIADLISLLPSINDMKRHITKKTRSGKVKPTLYSIDPTIPKAAWLLLRWCVASCTADLEELVQEEDLVQNVDPEFRQFRFSVGAPDAEAKFKLAIEEGKKADANCNRYPILYAFHGSALKNWHSIIRHGLWYKEVVHGRSHGNGVYLAKDGNISMSGYAQASSQTWKSSNLRPTSCTALTEIVNLPNKFVSRDPYYVVQHTEWLLCRYLIVKCNGPNGQNMTGRTGDSAGSRVSTTIPFVELDPHATPQIGLNKIAIPEPGYKLEKLVKARASELKEEGNDMDDNDVFEGTAWAAPQPPSRKGTQDQPIELTDSEDGDIEVVGVKWISSSGAGEASASVQYSPSTRALA
;
A
#
# COMPACT_ATOMS: atom_id res chain seq x y z
N MET A 1 55.50 -22.07 -12.78
CA MET A 1 56.82 -21.46 -13.09
C MET A 1 56.59 -19.96 -13.31
N SER A 2 57.52 -19.10 -12.87
CA SER A 2 57.57 -17.61 -13.04
C SER A 2 56.27 -16.81 -12.83
N SER A 3 56.06 -16.06 -11.73
CA SER A 3 56.73 -14.81 -11.27
C SER A 3 56.26 -13.55 -12.03
N SER A 4 55.54 -12.58 -11.39
CA SER A 4 56.06 -11.42 -10.61
C SER A 4 56.67 -10.30 -11.48
N ALA A 5 56.51 -8.99 -11.26
CA ALA A 5 55.72 -8.15 -10.31
C ALA A 5 55.22 -6.87 -11.08
N LYS A 6 55.04 -5.61 -10.61
CA LYS A 6 55.28 -4.83 -9.36
C LYS A 6 54.38 -3.55 -9.39
N ARG A 7 54.29 -2.80 -8.28
CA ARG A 7 53.87 -1.36 -8.24
C ARG A 7 55.04 -0.41 -8.52
N GLU A 8 54.75 0.83 -8.92
CA GLU A 8 55.36 2.03 -8.29
C GLU A 8 54.46 3.29 -8.47
N VAL A 9 54.77 4.37 -7.75
CA VAL A 9 54.06 5.67 -7.72
C VAL A 9 55.12 6.78 -7.60
N ILE A 10 54.93 7.95 -8.22
CA ILE A 10 55.64 9.20 -7.88
C ILE A 10 54.91 10.43 -8.44
N THR A 11 54.84 11.51 -7.65
CA THR A 11 54.51 12.90 -8.01
C THR A 11 55.81 13.74 -8.02
N VAL A 12 55.93 14.96 -8.56
CA VAL A 12 55.54 16.26 -7.97
C VAL A 12 56.08 17.38 -8.92
N ASP A 13 55.25 18.39 -9.23
CA ASP A 13 55.52 19.82 -9.63
C ASP A 13 56.62 20.12 -10.72
N SER A 14 56.94 21.35 -11.18
CA SER A 14 56.54 22.73 -10.81
C SER A 14 56.59 23.75 -11.98
N ASP A 15 55.99 24.92 -11.74
CA ASP A 15 55.76 26.11 -12.59
C ASP A 15 56.99 26.79 -13.26
N PHE A 16 56.77 27.61 -14.33
CA PHE A 16 56.93 29.09 -14.30
C PHE A 16 56.57 29.84 -15.62
N ASP A 17 56.19 31.13 -15.45
CA ASP A 17 55.82 32.26 -16.35
C ASP A 17 56.21 32.35 -17.86
N GLY A 18 55.47 33.19 -18.61
CA GLY A 18 55.98 33.93 -19.79
C GLY A 18 54.97 34.57 -20.77
N ASP A 19 54.68 35.88 -20.65
CA ASP A 19 53.84 36.66 -21.59
C ASP A 19 54.54 36.99 -22.94
N VAL A 20 53.90 36.71 -24.10
CA VAL A 20 54.18 37.40 -25.39
C VAL A 20 52.92 37.50 -26.29
N PHE A 21 52.56 38.72 -26.71
CA PHE A 21 51.57 38.99 -27.77
C PHE A 21 52.13 38.80 -29.19
N PRO A 22 51.27 38.46 -30.17
CA PRO A 22 51.39 39.06 -31.51
C PRO A 22 50.10 39.68 -32.07
N HIS A 23 50.25 40.49 -33.11
CA HIS A 23 49.21 41.40 -33.62
C HIS A 23 48.12 40.76 -34.51
N SER A 24 46.97 41.43 -34.47
CA SER A 24 45.80 41.37 -35.37
C SER A 24 46.00 40.91 -36.82
N SER A 25 44.98 40.20 -37.33
CA SER A 25 44.46 40.49 -38.68
C SER A 25 42.94 40.70 -38.63
N LYS A 26 42.43 41.72 -39.34
CA LYS A 26 40.98 42.00 -39.43
C LYS A 26 40.41 41.32 -40.67
N ARG A 27 39.37 40.50 -40.51
CA ARG A 27 38.46 40.13 -41.60
C ARG A 27 37.02 40.28 -41.12
N ALA A 28 36.35 41.32 -41.61
CA ALA A 28 34.92 41.51 -41.37
C ALA A 28 34.12 40.38 -42.02
N ARG A 29 33.13 39.86 -41.30
CA ARG A 29 32.00 39.10 -41.85
C ARG A 29 30.72 39.80 -41.39
N LYS A 30 29.70 39.76 -42.25
CA LYS A 30 28.45 40.51 -42.09
C LYS A 30 27.68 40.06 -40.85
N ASP A 31 27.04 41.01 -40.19
CA ASP A 31 25.97 40.72 -39.24
C ASP A 31 24.83 40.00 -39.96
N ALA A 32 24.55 38.78 -39.51
CA ALA A 32 23.39 38.00 -39.90
C ALA A 32 22.73 37.54 -38.61
N ALA A 33 21.53 38.04 -38.31
CA ALA A 33 20.80 37.66 -37.10
C ALA A 33 20.54 36.15 -37.11
N MET A 34 20.96 35.45 -36.05
CA MET A 34 20.75 34.00 -35.96
C MET A 34 19.27 33.70 -35.73
N SER A 35 18.63 33.07 -36.72
CA SER A 35 17.28 32.52 -36.57
C SER A 35 17.26 31.39 -35.54
N GLY A 36 16.26 31.39 -34.66
CA GLY A 36 16.14 30.44 -33.55
C GLY A 36 16.12 28.97 -33.97
N ASN A 37 15.62 28.68 -35.17
CA ASN A 37 15.57 27.33 -35.74
C ASN A 37 16.95 26.64 -35.81
N ASN A 38 18.03 27.40 -35.99
CA ASN A 38 19.40 26.86 -36.01
C ASN A 38 19.89 26.40 -34.62
N LEU A 39 19.29 26.86 -33.51
CA LEU A 39 19.68 26.42 -32.16
C LEU A 39 19.01 25.11 -31.75
N VAL A 40 17.82 24.80 -32.29
CA VAL A 40 17.00 23.64 -31.90
C VAL A 40 17.74 22.30 -32.11
N THR A 41 18.54 22.21 -33.18
CA THR A 41 19.22 20.97 -33.61
C THR A 41 20.74 20.98 -33.38
N LYS A 42 21.36 22.13 -33.10
CA LYS A 42 22.82 22.31 -33.08
C LYS A 42 23.57 21.28 -32.23
N ASN A 43 23.09 21.05 -31.00
CA ASN A 43 23.73 20.13 -30.06
C ASN A 43 23.09 18.73 -30.05
N ALA A 44 22.40 18.33 -31.14
CA ALA A 44 21.69 17.04 -31.22
C ALA A 44 22.56 15.81 -30.94
N HIS A 45 23.88 15.92 -31.19
CA HIS A 45 24.87 14.87 -30.94
C HIS A 45 25.23 14.66 -29.45
N LEU A 46 24.90 15.62 -28.58
CA LEU A 46 25.13 15.53 -27.13
C LEU A 46 23.91 14.91 -26.41
N ARG A 47 24.11 14.47 -25.16
CA ARG A 47 23.05 14.00 -24.24
C ARG A 47 23.31 14.45 -22.80
N GLY A 48 22.25 14.46 -21.99
CA GLY A 48 22.24 14.79 -20.57
C GLY A 48 22.79 16.19 -20.26
N ARG A 49 23.36 16.32 -19.06
CA ARG A 49 23.81 17.60 -18.49
C ARG A 49 24.81 18.35 -19.35
N LYS A 50 25.59 17.64 -20.17
CA LYS A 50 26.50 18.23 -21.17
C LYS A 50 25.74 18.92 -22.31
N ARG A 51 24.63 18.34 -22.78
CA ARG A 51 23.78 18.97 -23.80
C ARG A 51 22.99 20.12 -23.22
N PHE A 52 22.46 19.98 -22.00
CA PHE A 52 21.71 21.05 -21.34
C PHE A 52 22.57 22.32 -21.26
N LYS A 53 23.79 22.22 -20.72
CA LYS A 53 24.70 23.38 -20.65
C LYS A 53 25.09 23.96 -22.02
N ALA A 54 25.23 23.12 -23.05
CA ALA A 54 25.49 23.59 -24.41
C ALA A 54 24.30 24.38 -25.00
N ASP A 55 23.07 23.86 -24.86
CA ASP A 55 21.85 24.52 -25.32
C ASP A 55 21.59 25.84 -24.57
N VAL A 56 21.93 25.90 -23.28
CA VAL A 56 21.82 27.13 -22.46
C VAL A 56 22.85 28.19 -22.86
N GLU A 57 24.12 27.81 -23.04
CA GLU A 57 25.17 28.75 -23.46
C GLU A 57 24.91 29.27 -24.88
N ASP A 58 24.45 28.42 -25.78
CA ASP A 58 24.07 28.83 -27.13
C ASP A 58 22.87 29.79 -27.14
N ALA A 59 21.85 29.52 -26.31
CA ALA A 59 20.73 30.43 -26.12
C ALA A 59 21.17 31.78 -25.52
N ARG A 60 22.13 31.78 -24.59
CA ARG A 60 22.74 32.99 -24.02
C ARG A 60 23.49 33.81 -25.07
N ILE A 61 24.29 33.16 -25.92
CA ILE A 61 25.03 33.81 -27.02
C ILE A 61 24.05 34.39 -28.05
N ALA A 62 23.04 33.63 -28.48
CA ALA A 62 22.03 34.11 -29.42
C ALA A 62 21.19 35.27 -28.83
N CYS A 63 20.85 35.22 -27.54
CA CYS A 63 20.19 36.31 -26.83
C CYS A 63 21.01 37.62 -26.89
N GLN A 64 22.33 37.54 -26.70
CA GLN A 64 23.24 38.70 -26.84
C GLN A 64 23.32 39.22 -28.29
N GLN A 65 23.08 38.36 -29.28
CA GLN A 65 23.04 38.71 -30.71
C GLN A 65 21.63 39.16 -31.18
N GLY A 66 20.66 39.30 -30.28
CA GLY A 66 19.33 39.83 -30.58
C GLY A 66 18.30 38.79 -31.06
N LEU A 67 18.39 37.55 -30.57
CA LEU A 67 17.47 36.45 -30.87
C LEU A 67 15.98 36.87 -30.90
N GLN A 68 15.35 36.67 -32.06
CA GLN A 68 13.96 37.01 -32.33
C GLN A 68 13.19 35.79 -32.85
N MET A 69 11.98 35.56 -32.33
CA MET A 69 11.09 34.45 -32.71
C MET A 69 9.65 34.99 -32.82
N GLN A 70 8.98 34.71 -33.94
CA GLN A 70 7.62 35.20 -34.28
C GLN A 70 7.34 36.66 -33.85
N SER A 71 8.20 37.58 -34.30
CA SER A 71 8.21 39.03 -33.99
C SER A 71 8.57 39.44 -32.55
N MET A 72 8.68 38.52 -31.59
CA MET A 72 9.09 38.79 -30.20
C MET A 72 10.59 38.58 -30.03
N GLN A 73 11.23 39.35 -29.14
CA GLN A 73 12.66 39.26 -28.83
C GLN A 73 12.88 38.63 -27.46
N ILE A 74 13.90 37.77 -27.35
CA ILE A 74 14.29 37.12 -26.10
C ILE A 74 15.46 37.89 -25.48
N TYR A 75 15.27 38.39 -24.27
CA TYR A 75 16.26 39.16 -23.51
C TYR A 75 16.67 38.47 -22.21
N LYS A 76 17.90 38.75 -21.76
CA LYS A 76 18.45 38.33 -20.45
C LYS A 76 18.33 36.82 -20.18
N PHE A 77 18.62 35.99 -21.17
CA PHE A 77 18.73 34.54 -20.99
C PHE A 77 19.91 34.22 -20.06
N ARG A 78 19.65 33.56 -18.92
CA ARG A 78 20.66 33.19 -17.90
C ARG A 78 20.35 31.84 -17.26
N GLU A 79 21.37 31.18 -16.70
CA GLU A 79 21.16 30.13 -15.69
C GLU A 79 20.51 30.76 -14.44
N GLY A 80 19.65 29.99 -13.75
CA GLY A 80 19.05 30.37 -12.47
C GLY A 80 19.91 29.97 -11.28
N ASP A 81 19.34 30.03 -10.08
CA ASP A 81 20.02 29.65 -8.84
C ASP A 81 20.02 28.11 -8.63
N ASP A 82 18.99 27.40 -9.13
CA ASP A 82 18.86 25.94 -9.04
C ASP A 82 19.51 25.20 -10.24
N GLU A 83 20.01 23.98 -10.00
CA GLU A 83 20.54 23.15 -11.09
C GLU A 83 19.45 22.77 -12.10
N GLY A 84 19.66 23.10 -13.38
CA GLY A 84 18.69 22.85 -14.44
C GLY A 84 17.70 24.01 -14.64
N GLN A 85 17.83 25.10 -13.88
CA GLN A 85 17.04 26.32 -14.03
C GLN A 85 17.65 27.27 -15.07
N VAL A 86 16.78 27.89 -15.87
CA VAL A 86 17.09 29.08 -16.66
C VAL A 86 16.03 30.15 -16.46
N GLU A 87 16.38 31.40 -16.75
CA GLU A 87 15.48 32.55 -16.76
C GLU A 87 15.66 33.38 -18.01
N PHE A 88 14.57 33.94 -18.53
CA PHE A 88 14.59 34.83 -19.69
C PHE A 88 13.36 35.76 -19.74
N GLN A 89 13.43 36.79 -20.57
CA GLN A 89 12.37 37.79 -20.72
C GLN A 89 11.92 37.87 -22.17
N VAL A 90 10.62 37.71 -22.42
CA VAL A 90 10.02 37.86 -23.75
C VAL A 90 9.52 39.31 -23.91
N HIS A 91 10.06 40.02 -24.89
CA HIS A 91 9.69 41.41 -25.21
C HIS A 91 9.04 41.50 -26.59
N ASN A 92 8.12 42.45 -26.75
CA ASN A 92 7.43 42.72 -28.01
C ASN A 92 7.32 44.25 -28.20
N ARG A 93 7.82 44.75 -29.34
CA ARG A 93 7.89 46.20 -29.66
C ARG A 93 8.46 47.07 -28.52
N GLY A 94 9.51 46.59 -27.85
CA GLY A 94 10.17 47.27 -26.73
C GLY A 94 9.44 47.20 -25.37
N SER A 95 8.30 46.52 -25.29
CA SER A 95 7.60 46.23 -24.03
C SER A 95 7.91 44.81 -23.54
N CYS A 96 8.25 44.65 -22.26
CA CYS A 96 8.37 43.32 -21.65
C CYS A 96 6.97 42.72 -21.48
N LEU A 97 6.74 41.51 -21.98
CA LEU A 97 5.47 40.80 -21.84
C LEU A 97 5.48 39.78 -20.70
N VAL A 98 6.56 38.99 -20.61
CA VAL A 98 6.69 37.86 -19.70
C VAL A 98 8.14 37.76 -19.23
N LYS A 99 8.35 37.51 -17.93
CA LYS A 99 9.60 37.03 -17.37
C LYS A 99 9.38 35.56 -16.99
N ALA A 100 9.95 34.63 -17.74
CA ALA A 100 9.77 33.20 -17.49
C ALA A 100 11.02 32.59 -16.86
N SER A 101 10.84 31.68 -15.92
CA SER A 101 11.87 30.71 -15.53
C SER A 101 11.40 29.31 -15.88
N PHE A 102 12.30 28.53 -16.49
CA PHE A 102 12.10 27.11 -16.79
C PHE A 102 13.10 26.30 -15.97
N LEU A 103 12.64 25.28 -15.26
CA LEU A 103 13.43 24.31 -14.51
C LEU A 103 13.27 22.92 -15.13
N VAL A 104 14.37 22.28 -15.53
CA VAL A 104 14.35 20.91 -16.04
C VAL A 104 14.36 19.91 -14.88
N SER A 105 13.46 18.92 -14.91
CA SER A 105 13.26 17.94 -13.82
C SER A 105 14.48 17.11 -13.46
N ASP A 106 15.31 16.75 -14.43
CA ASP A 106 16.65 16.21 -14.26
C ASP A 106 17.48 16.58 -15.50
N SER A 107 18.62 17.25 -15.29
CA SER A 107 19.52 17.63 -16.38
C SER A 107 20.22 16.42 -17.01
N SER A 108 20.26 15.27 -16.33
CA SER A 108 20.96 14.04 -16.72
C SER A 108 20.27 13.26 -17.84
N GLU A 109 18.93 13.22 -17.83
CA GLU A 109 18.12 12.52 -18.86
C GLU A 109 17.71 13.44 -20.04
N TYR A 110 18.09 14.72 -20.01
CA TYR A 110 17.77 15.72 -21.04
C TYR A 110 18.41 15.41 -22.43
N PRO A 111 17.71 15.63 -23.56
CA PRO A 111 16.31 16.01 -23.69
C PRO A 111 15.35 14.80 -23.78
N SER A 112 15.86 13.57 -23.61
CA SER A 112 15.13 12.32 -23.89
C SER A 112 14.00 11.99 -22.91
N SER A 113 14.17 12.28 -21.62
CA SER A 113 13.20 11.94 -20.57
C SER A 113 13.27 12.99 -19.46
N HIS A 114 12.45 14.03 -19.59
CA HIS A 114 12.37 15.12 -18.60
C HIS A 114 11.07 15.91 -18.77
N THR A 115 10.67 16.63 -17.73
CA THR A 115 9.63 17.67 -17.81
C THR A 115 10.25 19.05 -17.55
N PHE A 116 9.66 20.07 -18.14
CA PHE A 116 9.92 21.46 -17.76
C PHE A 116 8.91 21.88 -16.69
N TYR A 117 9.36 22.46 -15.60
CA TYR A 117 8.51 23.26 -14.72
C TYR A 117 8.71 24.73 -15.08
N ALA A 118 7.63 25.44 -15.39
CA ALA A 118 7.71 26.85 -15.78
C ALA A 118 6.90 27.71 -14.83
N PHE A 119 7.49 28.83 -14.42
CA PHE A 119 6.87 29.83 -13.57
C PHE A 119 7.25 31.24 -14.05
N SER A 120 6.50 32.24 -13.59
CA SER A 120 6.78 33.63 -13.90
C SER A 120 7.43 34.36 -12.74
N LEU A 121 8.31 35.30 -13.06
CA LEU A 121 8.99 36.21 -12.12
C LEU A 121 8.27 37.57 -12.04
N ASP A 122 6.94 37.56 -12.20
CA ASP A 122 6.10 38.75 -12.16
C ASP A 122 4.67 38.43 -11.68
N ASP A 123 4.32 38.90 -10.49
CA ASP A 123 3.00 38.69 -9.87
C ASP A 123 1.87 39.49 -10.54
N THR A 124 2.19 40.44 -11.43
CA THR A 124 1.21 41.35 -12.04
C THR A 124 0.65 40.87 -13.39
N LEU A 125 0.96 39.63 -13.80
CA LEU A 125 0.59 39.09 -15.09
C LEU A 125 -0.91 38.80 -15.26
N HIS A 126 -1.42 39.12 -16.44
CA HIS A 126 -2.76 38.75 -16.87
C HIS A 126 -2.90 37.23 -16.98
N SER A 127 -3.99 36.67 -16.42
CA SER A 127 -4.32 35.23 -16.37
C SER A 127 -3.93 34.44 -17.62
N LYS A 128 -4.36 34.87 -18.82
CA LYS A 128 -4.08 34.22 -20.11
C LYS A 128 -2.59 33.99 -20.40
N TYR A 129 -1.71 34.87 -19.93
CA TYR A 129 -0.26 34.69 -20.09
C TYR A 129 0.32 33.76 -19.00
N LYS A 130 -0.24 33.77 -17.79
CA LYS A 130 0.10 32.82 -16.73
C LYS A 130 -0.29 31.39 -17.12
N GLU A 131 -1.48 31.19 -17.67
CA GLU A 131 -1.97 29.93 -18.24
C GLU A 131 -1.01 29.38 -19.30
N ILE A 132 -0.51 30.22 -20.22
CA ILE A 132 0.45 29.83 -21.27
C ILE A 132 1.83 29.44 -20.71
N ILE A 133 2.23 29.99 -19.56
CA ILE A 133 3.48 29.62 -18.88
C ILE A 133 3.30 28.30 -18.13
N GLU A 134 2.23 28.14 -17.36
CA GLU A 134 1.94 26.91 -16.61
C GLU A 134 1.75 25.69 -17.55
N ASP A 135 1.15 25.91 -18.73
CA ASP A 135 0.99 24.93 -19.82
C ASP A 135 2.31 24.37 -20.39
N VAL A 136 3.46 25.04 -20.20
CA VAL A 136 4.78 24.49 -20.58
C VAL A 136 5.07 23.18 -19.83
N SER A 137 4.51 23.02 -18.62
CA SER A 137 4.63 21.77 -17.86
C SER A 137 3.87 20.57 -18.44
N SER A 138 2.98 20.81 -19.40
CA SER A 138 2.30 19.76 -20.16
C SER A 138 3.05 19.37 -21.45
N TYR A 139 4.23 19.92 -21.71
CA TYR A 139 4.99 19.62 -22.93
C TYR A 139 5.68 18.26 -22.81
N PRO A 140 5.77 17.49 -23.92
CA PRO A 140 6.65 16.31 -23.96
C PRO A 140 8.11 16.74 -23.82
N SER A 141 8.99 15.79 -23.53
CA SER A 141 10.43 16.02 -23.45
C SER A 141 10.96 16.56 -24.79
N LEU A 142 11.52 17.78 -24.75
CA LEU A 142 11.92 18.58 -25.91
C LEU A 142 13.28 19.24 -25.67
N SER A 143 13.93 19.80 -26.70
CA SER A 143 15.04 20.72 -26.42
C SER A 143 14.51 22.02 -25.82
N LEU A 144 15.35 22.67 -25.01
CA LEU A 144 15.03 23.93 -24.34
C LEU A 144 14.55 25.00 -25.33
N MET A 145 15.21 25.11 -26.49
CA MET A 145 14.79 26.05 -27.54
C MET A 145 13.46 25.69 -28.19
N SER A 146 13.13 24.40 -28.38
CA SER A 146 11.80 23.99 -28.85
C SER A 146 10.69 24.27 -27.83
N ALA A 147 10.96 24.17 -26.52
CA ALA A 147 10.00 24.52 -25.48
C ALA A 147 9.75 26.05 -25.44
N VAL A 148 10.82 26.85 -25.53
CA VAL A 148 10.74 28.32 -25.62
C VAL A 148 10.00 28.77 -26.88
N GLU A 149 10.30 28.18 -28.04
CA GLU A 149 9.61 28.44 -29.29
C GLU A 149 8.11 28.12 -29.19
N ARG A 150 7.76 26.93 -28.69
CA ARG A 150 6.37 26.49 -28.53
C ARG A 150 5.57 27.43 -27.61
N MET A 151 6.19 27.93 -26.55
CA MET A 151 5.60 28.95 -25.68
C MET A 151 5.40 30.29 -26.41
N ILE A 152 6.42 30.79 -27.13
CA ILE A 152 6.33 32.05 -27.90
C ILE A 152 5.26 31.96 -28.99
N ASN A 153 5.13 30.82 -29.66
CA ASN A 153 4.11 30.59 -30.69
C ASN A 153 2.69 30.61 -30.09
N LYS A 154 2.49 30.16 -28.83
CA LYS A 154 1.23 30.34 -28.09
C LYS A 154 1.00 31.82 -27.70
N LEU A 155 2.01 32.51 -27.19
CA LEU A 155 1.94 33.94 -26.88
C LEU A 155 1.60 34.78 -28.13
N ALA A 156 2.16 34.45 -29.29
CA ALA A 156 1.84 35.09 -30.57
C ALA A 156 0.39 34.85 -31.00
N LYS A 157 -0.06 33.58 -31.02
CA LYS A 157 -1.45 33.22 -31.35
C LYS A 157 -2.47 33.87 -30.42
N SER A 158 -2.18 34.02 -29.13
CA SER A 158 -3.06 34.67 -28.15
C SER A 158 -3.33 36.17 -28.42
N ARG A 159 -2.53 36.80 -29.30
CA ARG A 159 -2.53 38.24 -29.58
C ARG A 159 -3.03 38.59 -31.00
N ALA A 160 -3.33 37.58 -31.82
CA ALA A 160 -3.96 37.79 -33.13
C ALA A 160 -5.46 38.10 -32.96
N PRO A 161 -6.02 39.14 -33.62
CA PRO A 161 -7.45 39.38 -33.62
C PRO A 161 -8.17 38.28 -34.41
N SER A 162 -9.26 37.74 -33.87
CA SER A 162 -10.03 36.64 -34.47
C SER A 162 -10.89 37.12 -35.65
N SER A 163 -10.30 37.24 -36.84
CA SER A 163 -11.01 37.53 -38.09
C SER A 163 -11.57 36.25 -38.71
N SER A 164 -12.81 35.91 -38.35
CA SER A 164 -13.53 34.78 -38.92
C SER A 164 -14.01 35.07 -40.34
N GLN A 165 -13.36 34.49 -41.36
CA GLN A 165 -13.94 34.06 -42.65
C GLN A 165 -12.81 33.61 -43.60
N GLN A 166 -12.85 32.36 -44.06
CA GLN A 166 -12.26 32.01 -45.36
C GLN A 166 -13.15 30.98 -46.06
N HIS A 167 -13.26 31.12 -47.37
CA HIS A 167 -14.35 30.56 -48.16
C HIS A 167 -14.01 29.16 -48.68
N VAL A 168 -14.99 28.26 -48.73
CA VAL A 168 -14.83 26.99 -49.45
C VAL A 168 -14.79 27.27 -50.95
N LEU A 169 -13.81 26.68 -51.64
CA LEU A 169 -13.75 26.55 -53.10
C LEU A 169 -13.25 25.13 -53.44
N LEU A 170 -13.84 24.54 -54.48
CA LEU A 170 -13.56 23.19 -54.97
C LEU A 170 -13.05 23.26 -56.42
N ALA A 171 -11.97 22.52 -56.69
CA ALA A 171 -11.59 21.99 -58.01
C ALA A 171 -10.78 20.70 -57.73
N GLN A 172 -11.09 19.51 -58.22
CA GLN A 172 -11.40 19.04 -59.58
C GLN A 172 -10.20 18.95 -60.54
N THR A 173 -9.52 17.80 -60.45
CA THR A 173 -9.14 16.89 -61.56
C THR A 173 -8.37 17.40 -62.79
N SER A 174 -7.22 16.77 -63.03
CA SER A 174 -6.84 16.22 -64.34
C SER A 174 -5.95 14.98 -64.16
N ASN A 175 -6.03 14.02 -65.08
CA ASN A 175 -5.06 12.93 -65.19
C ASN A 175 -3.80 13.43 -65.93
N ASP A 176 -2.74 12.61 -65.98
CA ASP A 176 -2.36 11.89 -67.22
C ASP A 176 -1.36 10.76 -66.90
N GLU A 177 -1.19 9.82 -67.83
CA GLU A 177 -0.37 8.60 -67.72
C GLU A 177 0.81 8.64 -68.71
N GLU A 178 1.96 8.00 -68.41
CA GLU A 178 2.69 7.06 -69.30
C GLU A 178 4.08 6.62 -68.73
N GLU A 179 4.79 5.74 -69.45
CA GLU A 179 5.64 4.65 -68.92
C GLU A 179 7.18 4.89 -68.81
N ALA A 180 7.81 4.12 -67.90
CA ALA A 180 9.10 3.39 -67.99
C ALA A 180 10.38 4.07 -68.58
N ASN A 181 11.55 4.05 -67.91
CA ASN A 181 12.34 2.83 -67.61
C ASN A 181 13.54 3.05 -66.64
N GLU A 182 13.92 1.95 -65.98
CA GLU A 182 15.24 1.44 -65.49
C GLU A 182 16.40 2.35 -64.97
N ASP A 183 16.98 1.87 -63.86
CA ASP A 183 18.37 1.92 -63.37
C ASP A 183 19.11 3.24 -63.03
N SER A 184 19.19 3.56 -61.72
CA SER A 184 20.49 3.71 -61.01
C SER A 184 20.34 3.60 -59.48
N GLU A 185 21.37 3.05 -58.79
CA GLU A 185 21.47 3.02 -57.33
C GLU A 185 22.07 4.34 -56.79
N ASP A 186 21.44 4.99 -55.80
CA ASP A 186 22.05 6.06 -54.99
C ASP A 186 21.39 6.20 -53.60
N ASP A 187 22.14 6.70 -52.61
CA ASP A 187 21.76 6.76 -51.18
C ASP A 187 20.96 8.03 -50.83
N GLY A 188 19.62 7.91 -50.80
CA GLY A 188 18.69 9.02 -50.54
C GLY A 188 18.14 9.13 -49.11
N TYR A 189 18.42 10.24 -48.41
CA TYR A 189 17.78 10.58 -47.13
C TYR A 189 16.28 10.88 -47.31
N TYR A 190 15.40 10.21 -46.56
CA TYR A 190 13.97 10.53 -46.55
C TYR A 190 13.66 11.84 -45.81
N TYR A 191 13.18 12.81 -46.58
CA TYR A 191 12.62 14.07 -46.13
C TYR A 191 11.22 13.82 -45.52
N TYR A 192 10.95 14.35 -44.33
CA TYR A 192 9.62 14.31 -43.72
C TYR A 192 8.89 15.64 -43.98
N ASP A 193 8.05 15.66 -45.01
CA ASP A 193 7.18 16.82 -45.28
C ASP A 193 6.00 16.90 -44.30
N GLU A 194 6.06 17.93 -43.47
CA GLU A 194 4.96 18.79 -43.01
C GLU A 194 3.52 18.22 -43.02
N PHE A 195 3.18 17.42 -42.02
CA PHE A 195 1.78 17.16 -41.67
C PHE A 195 1.20 18.32 -40.84
N ASP A 196 0.88 19.47 -41.47
CA ASP A 196 0.13 20.54 -40.80
C ASP A 196 -1.33 20.14 -40.60
N ALA A 197 -1.55 19.43 -39.49
CA ALA A 197 -2.85 19.23 -38.88
C ALA A 197 -2.89 19.93 -37.51
N SER A 198 -2.56 21.22 -37.46
CA SER A 198 -2.54 22.03 -36.23
C SER A 198 -3.94 22.37 -35.65
N GLN A 199 -4.81 21.36 -35.56
CA GLN A 199 -6.08 21.41 -34.83
C GLN A 199 -5.86 21.71 -33.34
N ASN A 200 -6.89 22.28 -32.69
CA ASN A 200 -6.84 22.67 -31.28
C ASN A 200 -6.44 21.50 -30.36
N ILE A 201 -5.31 21.65 -29.65
CA ILE A 201 -4.91 20.73 -28.56
C ILE A 201 -5.73 21.06 -27.31
N GLY A 202 -7.02 20.74 -27.36
CA GLY A 202 -7.86 20.64 -26.16
C GLY A 202 -7.67 19.32 -25.43
N SER A 203 -8.33 19.20 -24.29
CA SER A 203 -8.75 17.92 -23.71
C SER A 203 -9.61 17.17 -24.74
N SER A 204 -9.17 15.98 -25.16
CA SER A 204 -9.95 15.10 -26.02
C SER A 204 -10.62 14.05 -25.15
N VAL A 205 -11.55 14.53 -24.33
CA VAL A 205 -12.41 13.73 -23.47
C VAL A 205 -13.78 13.73 -24.12
N LYS A 206 -14.21 12.57 -24.61
CA LYS A 206 -15.58 12.40 -25.11
C LYS A 206 -16.50 12.23 -23.91
N GLY A 207 -17.33 13.25 -23.64
CA GLY A 207 -18.27 13.24 -22.51
C GLY A 207 -19.16 12.00 -22.52
N ASP A 208 -19.76 11.69 -23.66
CA ASP A 208 -20.65 10.56 -23.90
C ASP A 208 -19.99 9.20 -23.57
N ASP A 209 -18.70 9.03 -23.88
CA ASP A 209 -17.95 7.81 -23.56
C ASP A 209 -17.76 7.67 -22.04
N LEU A 210 -17.47 8.77 -21.34
CA LEU A 210 -17.30 8.77 -19.88
C LEU A 210 -18.64 8.61 -19.15
N GLN A 211 -19.71 9.24 -19.64
CA GLN A 211 -21.08 9.13 -19.13
C GLN A 211 -21.59 7.70 -19.21
N ARG A 212 -21.46 7.03 -20.37
CA ARG A 212 -21.79 5.61 -20.53
C ARG A 212 -21.03 4.75 -19.52
N ASP A 213 -19.72 4.95 -19.41
CA ASP A 213 -18.86 4.15 -18.53
C ASP A 213 -19.21 4.37 -17.04
N PHE A 214 -19.63 5.57 -16.65
CA PHE A 214 -20.17 5.88 -15.31
C PHE A 214 -21.51 5.15 -15.05
N ILE A 215 -22.42 5.14 -16.03
CA ILE A 215 -23.72 4.44 -15.92
C ILE A 215 -23.52 2.93 -15.74
N GLU A 216 -22.58 2.31 -16.46
CA GLU A 216 -22.25 0.88 -16.31
C GLU A 216 -21.71 0.54 -14.91
N MET A 217 -20.88 1.42 -14.33
CA MET A 217 -20.36 1.26 -12.97
C MET A 217 -21.48 1.34 -11.92
N VAL A 218 -22.36 2.34 -12.02
CA VAL A 218 -23.51 2.50 -11.11
C VAL A 218 -24.49 1.33 -11.22
N ALA A 219 -24.81 0.89 -12.44
CA ALA A 219 -25.64 -0.29 -12.68
C ALA A 219 -25.05 -1.57 -12.05
N SER A 220 -23.74 -1.59 -11.83
CA SER A 220 -22.99 -2.67 -11.20
C SER A 220 -22.74 -2.45 -9.70
N SER A 221 -23.47 -1.54 -9.04
CA SER A 221 -23.33 -1.17 -7.62
C SER A 221 -21.96 -0.60 -7.21
N HIS A 222 -21.26 0.05 -8.15
CA HIS A 222 -20.01 0.77 -7.90
C HIS A 222 -20.22 2.28 -7.98
N HIS A 223 -19.46 3.04 -7.19
CA HIS A 223 -19.53 4.49 -7.15
C HIS A 223 -18.37 5.06 -7.97
N PRO A 224 -18.59 5.51 -9.23
CA PRO A 224 -17.59 6.27 -9.96
C PRO A 224 -17.49 7.69 -9.39
N GLY A 225 -16.40 8.39 -9.70
CA GLY A 225 -16.31 9.82 -9.41
C GLY A 225 -15.19 10.52 -10.18
N LEU A 226 -15.44 11.78 -10.57
CA LEU A 226 -14.50 12.65 -11.27
C LEU A 226 -13.82 13.60 -10.28
N ILE A 227 -12.52 13.88 -10.49
CA ILE A 227 -11.81 14.95 -9.81
C ILE A 227 -11.04 15.77 -10.86
N LYS A 228 -11.50 16.98 -11.15
CA LYS A 228 -10.85 17.89 -12.10
C LYS A 228 -9.59 18.51 -11.46
N ILE A 229 -8.42 18.35 -12.10
CA ILE A 229 -7.19 19.07 -11.76
C ILE A 229 -7.09 20.31 -12.69
N GLY A 230 -6.29 21.31 -12.31
CA GLY A 230 -6.09 22.49 -13.16
C GLY A 230 -5.43 22.12 -14.51
N GLY A 231 -5.87 22.77 -15.59
CA GLY A 231 -5.39 22.49 -16.94
C GLY A 231 -6.17 21.36 -17.62
N ASN A 232 -5.47 20.44 -18.29
CA ASN A 232 -6.06 19.32 -19.03
C ASN A 232 -6.02 17.98 -18.26
N GLU A 233 -5.60 17.97 -16.99
CA GLU A 233 -5.52 16.76 -16.18
C GLU A 233 -6.80 16.53 -15.36
N PHE A 234 -7.22 15.27 -15.26
CA PHE A 234 -8.30 14.83 -14.39
C PHE A 234 -7.94 13.46 -13.81
N LEU A 235 -8.53 13.15 -12.66
CA LEU A 235 -8.46 11.84 -12.02
C LEU A 235 -9.84 11.19 -12.11
N LEU A 236 -9.85 9.86 -12.28
CA LEU A 236 -11.06 9.07 -12.12
C LEU A 236 -10.95 8.23 -10.86
N THR A 237 -12.08 8.04 -10.19
CA THR A 237 -12.22 7.17 -9.03
C THR A 237 -13.30 6.14 -9.26
N VAL A 238 -13.11 4.96 -8.69
CA VAL A 238 -14.14 3.94 -8.57
C VAL A 238 -14.06 3.39 -7.16
N SER A 239 -15.19 3.28 -6.46
CA SER A 239 -15.21 2.75 -5.09
C SER A 239 -16.42 1.89 -4.76
N VAL A 240 -16.29 1.16 -3.66
CA VAL A 240 -17.36 0.36 -3.05
C VAL A 240 -17.26 0.49 -1.53
N PRO A 241 -18.38 0.59 -0.78
CA PRO A 241 -18.34 0.51 0.67
C PRO A 241 -17.65 -0.77 1.13
N VAL A 242 -16.72 -0.69 2.09
CA VAL A 242 -15.96 -1.89 2.54
C VAL A 242 -16.89 -2.92 3.19
N ILE A 243 -18.01 -2.47 3.77
CA ILE A 243 -19.06 -3.36 4.29
C ILE A 243 -19.72 -4.20 3.18
N SER A 244 -19.80 -3.74 1.93
CA SER A 244 -20.32 -4.52 0.81
C SER A 244 -19.39 -5.66 0.40
N LEU A 245 -18.09 -5.57 0.71
CA LEU A 245 -17.13 -6.66 0.51
C LEU A 245 -17.36 -7.82 1.50
N ALA A 246 -18.10 -7.61 2.60
CA ALA A 246 -18.46 -8.67 3.55
C ALA A 246 -19.30 -9.79 2.92
N ASN A 247 -19.91 -9.54 1.76
CA ASN A 247 -20.71 -10.51 1.00
C ASN A 247 -19.85 -11.55 0.23
N SER A 248 -18.59 -11.23 -0.09
CA SER A 248 -17.67 -12.12 -0.81
C SER A 248 -16.42 -12.49 0.01
N ILE A 249 -16.06 -11.66 0.99
CA ILE A 249 -14.89 -11.81 1.85
C ILE A 249 -15.39 -11.84 3.30
N SER A 250 -15.05 -12.88 4.07
CA SER A 250 -15.53 -12.97 5.45
C SER A 250 -15.10 -11.74 6.27
N PRO A 251 -15.97 -11.17 7.14
CA PRO A 251 -15.61 -10.02 7.98
C PRO A 251 -14.38 -10.26 8.87
N ARG A 252 -14.10 -11.52 9.23
CA ARG A 252 -12.90 -11.89 9.98
C ARG A 252 -11.64 -11.73 9.12
N ALA A 253 -11.68 -12.14 7.85
CA ALA A 253 -10.57 -11.91 6.92
C ALA A 253 -10.27 -10.41 6.77
N LEU A 254 -11.31 -9.58 6.57
CA LEU A 254 -11.14 -8.11 6.49
C LEU A 254 -10.44 -7.54 7.74
N MET A 255 -10.87 -7.94 8.95
CA MET A 255 -10.23 -7.51 10.20
C MET A 255 -8.79 -8.01 10.38
N THR A 256 -8.51 -9.25 9.98
CA THR A 256 -7.19 -9.87 10.03
C THR A 256 -6.22 -9.32 8.96
N TRP A 257 -6.72 -8.71 7.89
CA TRP A 257 -5.90 -8.05 6.86
C TRP A 257 -5.49 -6.62 7.26
N ASP A 258 -6.44 -5.81 7.71
CA ASP A 258 -6.19 -4.49 8.30
C ASP A 258 -7.39 -4.08 9.16
N ARG A 259 -7.18 -3.81 10.45
CA ARG A 259 -8.28 -3.41 11.36
C ARG A 259 -9.03 -2.15 10.90
N ARG A 260 -8.43 -1.30 10.03
CA ARG A 260 -9.09 -0.10 9.49
C ARG A 260 -10.25 -0.41 8.55
N LEU A 261 -10.26 -1.59 7.91
CA LEU A 261 -11.29 -1.95 6.91
C LEU A 261 -12.73 -1.93 7.47
N LEU A 262 -12.92 -2.17 8.76
CA LEU A 262 -14.22 -2.03 9.44
C LEU A 262 -14.12 -1.22 10.75
N SER A 263 -13.11 -0.36 10.92
CA SER A 263 -12.96 0.49 12.13
C SER A 263 -13.93 1.67 12.14
N SER A 264 -14.39 2.10 10.97
CA SER A 264 -15.52 3.01 10.74
C SER A 264 -16.13 2.71 9.37
N SER A 265 -17.31 3.27 9.06
CA SER A 265 -17.86 3.20 7.70
C SER A 265 -16.94 3.93 6.71
N GLN A 266 -16.41 3.20 5.71
CA GLN A 266 -15.45 3.69 4.72
C GLN A 266 -15.65 2.95 3.37
N HIS A 267 -15.11 3.52 2.31
CA HIS A 267 -15.06 2.96 0.96
C HIS A 267 -13.65 2.47 0.62
N LEU A 268 -13.56 1.33 -0.08
CA LEU A 268 -12.35 0.95 -0.81
C LEU A 268 -12.36 1.69 -2.14
N THR A 269 -11.36 2.56 -2.37
CA THR A 269 -11.31 3.43 -3.54
C THR A 269 -10.05 3.17 -4.37
N LEU A 270 -10.26 2.94 -5.67
CA LEU A 270 -9.23 2.98 -6.70
C LEU A 270 -9.18 4.41 -7.26
N LEU A 271 -8.02 5.05 -7.19
CA LEU A 271 -7.73 6.33 -7.82
C LEU A 271 -6.88 6.10 -9.07
N ILE A 272 -7.29 6.67 -10.20
CA ILE A 272 -6.64 6.52 -11.50
C ILE A 272 -6.18 7.90 -12.00
N SER A 273 -4.91 8.03 -12.37
CA SER A 273 -4.29 9.27 -12.85
C SER A 273 -3.46 9.09 -14.12
N GLY A 274 -2.94 10.20 -14.68
CA GLY A 274 -2.06 10.14 -15.86
C GLY A 274 -2.79 9.98 -17.21
N PHE A 275 -4.06 10.39 -17.28
CA PHE A 275 -4.88 10.39 -18.50
C PHE A 275 -4.40 11.42 -19.56
N ASN A 276 -3.73 12.49 -19.14
CA ASN A 276 -3.19 13.57 -19.99
C ASN A 276 -4.24 14.23 -20.92
N GLY A 277 -5.50 14.31 -20.47
CA GLY A 277 -6.60 14.91 -21.25
C GLY A 277 -6.99 14.06 -22.46
N VAL A 278 -7.07 12.73 -22.28
CA VAL A 278 -7.58 11.74 -23.25
C VAL A 278 -8.56 10.79 -22.57
N TYR A 279 -9.77 10.66 -23.12
CA TYR A 279 -10.71 9.58 -22.76
C TYR A 279 -11.56 9.18 -23.98
N PRO A 280 -11.73 7.86 -24.26
CA PRO A 280 -11.14 6.71 -23.57
C PRO A 280 -9.63 6.53 -23.86
N PRO A 281 -8.86 5.96 -22.92
CA PRO A 281 -7.40 5.78 -23.09
C PRO A 281 -7.00 4.52 -23.88
N LEU A 282 -7.91 3.54 -24.01
CA LEU A 282 -7.67 2.25 -24.68
C LEU A 282 -8.57 2.07 -25.91
N GLN A 283 -8.11 1.25 -26.85
CA GLN A 283 -8.88 0.71 -27.96
C GLN A 283 -9.55 -0.63 -27.55
N ALA A 284 -10.44 -1.15 -28.39
CA ALA A 284 -11.15 -2.41 -28.15
C ALA A 284 -10.24 -3.66 -28.08
N ASP A 285 -9.01 -3.57 -28.57
CA ASP A 285 -7.97 -4.61 -28.45
C ASP A 285 -7.14 -4.51 -27.17
N GLY A 286 -7.43 -3.54 -26.29
CA GLY A 286 -6.69 -3.29 -25.06
C GLY A 286 -5.35 -2.56 -25.22
N LYS A 287 -4.95 -2.16 -26.44
CA LYS A 287 -3.83 -1.23 -26.65
C LYS A 287 -4.28 0.21 -26.37
N LYS A 288 -3.32 1.15 -26.28
CA LYS A 288 -3.63 2.58 -26.13
C LYS A 288 -4.28 3.14 -27.40
N THR A 289 -5.05 4.21 -27.29
CA THR A 289 -5.46 4.99 -28.47
C THR A 289 -4.26 5.77 -29.04
N PRO A 290 -4.19 6.06 -30.35
CA PRO A 290 -3.08 6.83 -30.93
C PRO A 290 -2.92 8.24 -30.31
N LEU A 291 -4.02 8.79 -29.77
CA LEU A 291 -4.00 10.06 -29.03
C LEU A 291 -3.45 9.90 -27.59
N ALA A 292 -3.72 8.77 -26.93
CA ALA A 292 -3.08 8.44 -25.65
C ALA A 292 -1.58 8.13 -25.82
N GLU A 293 -1.16 7.61 -26.98
CA GLU A 293 0.26 7.42 -27.28
C GLU A 293 0.97 8.75 -27.56
N SER A 294 0.42 9.61 -28.43
CA SER A 294 0.99 10.93 -28.76
C SER A 294 0.94 11.94 -27.60
N LYS A 295 -0.02 11.84 -26.67
CA LYS A 295 -0.01 12.58 -25.39
C LYS A 295 0.77 11.86 -24.26
N ALA A 296 1.49 10.79 -24.56
CA ALA A 296 2.31 10.02 -23.61
C ALA A 296 1.57 9.57 -22.33
N THR A 297 0.26 9.29 -22.44
CA THR A 297 -0.63 8.84 -21.35
C THR A 297 -0.02 7.66 -20.59
N LYS A 298 0.28 7.85 -19.31
CA LYS A 298 0.88 6.84 -18.42
C LYS A 298 -0.04 6.65 -17.22
N LEU A 299 -1.06 5.80 -17.41
CA LEU A 299 -2.04 5.47 -16.39
C LEU A 299 -1.33 4.96 -15.12
N LYS A 300 -1.70 5.54 -13.98
CA LYS A 300 -1.24 5.15 -12.66
C LYS A 300 -2.44 4.82 -11.78
N PHE A 301 -2.32 3.74 -11.02
CA PHE A 301 -3.37 3.20 -10.15
C PHE A 301 -2.90 3.28 -8.69
N SER A 302 -3.63 4.02 -7.86
CA SER A 302 -3.40 4.15 -6.41
C SER A 302 -4.58 3.54 -5.65
N VAL A 303 -4.34 2.82 -4.55
CA VAL A 303 -5.35 2.00 -3.85
C VAL A 303 -5.38 2.37 -2.37
N GLY A 304 -6.54 2.84 -1.88
CA GLY A 304 -6.67 3.31 -0.50
C GLY A 304 -8.10 3.25 0.03
N LEU A 305 -8.26 3.72 1.27
CA LEU A 305 -9.55 3.84 1.96
C LEU A 305 -9.94 5.31 2.09
N CYS A 306 -11.21 5.60 1.87
CA CYS A 306 -11.82 6.92 1.97
C CYS A 306 -13.01 6.88 2.93
N PRO A 307 -13.31 7.95 3.71
CA PRO A 307 -14.60 8.05 4.40
C PRO A 307 -15.79 8.15 3.45
N ARG A 308 -15.56 8.69 2.24
CA ARG A 308 -16.54 8.95 1.17
C ARG A 308 -16.25 8.13 -0.08
N HIS A 309 -17.08 8.23 -1.12
CA HIS A 309 -16.83 7.51 -2.38
C HIS A 309 -15.54 7.94 -3.10
N LYS A 310 -15.12 9.20 -2.96
CA LYS A 310 -13.88 9.75 -3.53
C LYS A 310 -13.08 10.62 -2.54
N PRO A 311 -11.73 10.68 -2.65
CA PRO A 311 -10.87 11.46 -1.76
C PRO A 311 -10.88 12.96 -2.09
N GLY A 312 -10.34 13.75 -1.17
CA GLY A 312 -10.22 15.20 -1.32
C GLY A 312 -9.21 15.63 -2.38
N ASN A 313 -9.45 16.80 -2.97
CA ASN A 313 -8.70 17.34 -4.11
C ASN A 313 -7.19 17.54 -3.84
N LYS A 314 -6.76 17.69 -2.58
CA LYS A 314 -5.34 17.79 -2.19
C LYS A 314 -4.70 16.41 -2.05
N GLN A 315 -5.38 15.53 -1.33
CA GLN A 315 -4.99 14.17 -0.98
C GLN A 315 -4.87 13.30 -2.24
N ALA A 316 -5.79 13.48 -3.20
CA ALA A 316 -5.73 12.84 -4.51
C ALA A 316 -4.48 13.25 -5.31
N ARG A 317 -4.13 14.55 -5.33
CA ARG A 317 -2.90 15.03 -5.98
C ARG A 317 -1.63 14.49 -5.31
N GLU A 318 -1.63 14.40 -3.99
CA GLU A 318 -0.53 13.83 -3.21
C GLU A 318 -0.32 12.34 -3.53
N ALA A 319 -1.38 11.54 -3.51
CA ALA A 319 -1.36 10.12 -3.89
C ALA A 319 -0.93 9.88 -5.34
N CYS A 320 -1.13 10.86 -6.23
CA CYS A 320 -0.75 10.78 -7.63
C CYS A 320 0.69 11.21 -7.92
N ARG A 321 1.39 11.95 -7.03
CA ARG A 321 2.79 12.37 -7.25
C ARG A 321 3.71 11.16 -7.50
N ASN A 322 4.58 11.28 -8.52
CA ASN A 322 5.52 10.22 -8.88
C ASN A 322 6.82 10.23 -8.05
N PHE A 323 7.15 11.40 -7.50
CA PHE A 323 8.17 11.54 -6.48
C PHE A 323 7.49 12.02 -5.20
N GLY A 324 7.37 11.12 -4.22
CA GLY A 324 7.47 11.57 -2.85
C GLY A 324 8.92 12.04 -2.66
N LEU A 325 9.11 13.28 -2.22
CA LEU A 325 10.42 13.69 -1.72
C LEU A 325 10.70 12.86 -0.47
N VAL A 326 11.60 11.88 -0.61
CA VAL A 326 12.24 11.24 0.54
C VAL A 326 13.16 12.29 1.14
N VAL A 327 12.61 13.11 2.05
CA VAL A 327 13.40 14.02 2.89
C VAL A 327 13.97 13.20 4.06
N GLU A 328 14.85 12.27 3.71
CA GLU A 328 15.77 11.59 4.61
C GLU A 328 17.20 11.85 4.10
N GLU A 329 18.18 11.80 5.00
CA GLU A 329 19.64 11.88 4.76
C GLU A 329 20.27 13.23 4.29
N THR A 330 19.50 14.22 3.83
CA THR A 330 20.07 15.53 3.37
C THR A 330 20.14 16.61 4.45
N GLU A 331 19.13 16.77 5.31
CA GLU A 331 19.12 17.84 6.33
C GLU A 331 20.01 17.55 7.56
N ASP A 332 20.19 16.28 7.94
CA ASP A 332 20.95 15.81 9.12
C ASP A 332 22.45 16.17 9.15
N LYS A 333 22.96 16.78 8.07
CA LYS A 333 24.36 17.20 7.92
C LYS A 333 24.58 18.70 8.12
N LEU A 334 23.53 19.53 8.14
CA LEU A 334 23.66 21.00 8.20
C LEU A 334 23.41 21.60 9.60
N GLU A 335 22.52 21.07 10.43
CA GLU A 335 22.29 21.60 11.79
C GLU A 335 23.45 21.34 12.78
N ARG A 336 24.44 20.53 12.41
CA ARG A 336 25.51 20.03 13.32
C ARG A 336 26.63 21.06 13.61
N ALA A 337 26.42 22.34 13.30
CA ALA A 337 27.45 23.38 13.26
C ALA A 337 27.13 24.67 14.05
N ILE A 338 26.30 24.61 15.10
CA ILE A 338 26.03 25.75 16.01
C ILE A 338 26.37 25.39 17.47
N PRO A 339 27.48 25.88 18.03
CA PRO A 339 27.79 25.71 19.45
C PRO A 339 27.05 26.76 20.30
N ILE A 340 26.00 26.35 21.01
CA ILE A 340 25.28 27.20 21.96
C ILE A 340 25.90 27.05 23.37
N PRO A 341 26.26 28.14 24.08
CA PRO A 341 26.91 28.05 25.40
C PRO A 341 26.01 27.51 26.52
N ASN A 342 26.64 26.92 27.55
CA ASN A 342 25.99 26.59 28.80
C ASN A 342 25.44 27.84 29.51
N SER A 343 24.17 27.80 29.90
CA SER A 343 23.69 28.44 31.12
C SER A 343 22.68 27.53 31.83
N TYR A 344 22.92 27.30 33.11
CA TYR A 344 21.89 26.76 34.01
C TYR A 344 21.05 27.94 34.48
N ASP A 345 19.73 27.78 34.49
CA ASP A 345 18.97 28.20 35.68
C ASP A 345 17.71 27.35 35.87
N GLY A 346 17.29 27.18 37.11
CA GLY A 346 16.24 26.23 37.50
C GLY A 346 15.02 26.92 38.11
N ALA A 347 13.88 26.85 37.43
CA ALA A 347 12.60 27.36 37.95
C ALA A 347 11.50 26.30 37.83
N ASN A 348 10.84 25.98 38.95
CA ASN A 348 9.70 25.09 38.99
C ASN A 348 8.51 25.70 38.22
N VAL A 349 7.94 24.94 37.28
CA VAL A 349 6.59 25.16 36.76
C VAL A 349 5.77 23.91 37.04
N SER A 350 4.60 24.08 37.65
CA SER A 350 3.78 22.98 38.16
C SER A 350 3.24 22.09 37.03
N MET A 351 3.14 20.78 37.29
CA MET A 351 2.37 19.86 36.43
C MET A 351 0.87 20.16 36.56
N GLY A 352 0.37 21.07 35.72
CA GLY A 352 -1.03 21.12 35.39
C GLY A 352 -1.42 19.86 34.61
N ALA A 353 -2.49 19.18 35.03
CA ALA A 353 -2.97 17.99 34.32
C ALA A 353 -3.41 18.38 32.90
N MET A 354 -2.72 17.87 31.89
CA MET A 354 -3.18 17.98 30.51
C MET A 354 -4.44 17.15 30.36
N GLN A 355 -5.55 17.80 30.03
CA GLN A 355 -6.78 17.11 29.67
C GLN A 355 -6.54 16.28 28.40
N GLU A 356 -7.12 15.09 28.33
CA GLU A 356 -7.20 14.34 27.08
C GLU A 356 -8.18 15.04 26.14
N GLU A 357 -7.66 15.97 25.33
CA GLU A 357 -8.41 16.48 24.19
C GLU A 357 -8.73 15.32 23.24
N GLY A 358 -9.95 15.37 22.68
CA GLY A 358 -10.60 14.24 22.01
C GLY A 358 -9.93 13.77 20.70
N PRO A 359 -10.56 12.80 20.00
CA PRO A 359 -10.03 12.27 18.76
C PRO A 359 -9.77 13.37 17.72
N GLU A 360 -8.70 13.20 16.95
CA GLU A 360 -8.31 14.15 15.89
C GLU A 360 -9.48 14.35 14.91
N SER A 361 -9.72 15.59 14.50
CA SER A 361 -10.81 15.92 13.59
C SER A 361 -10.66 15.16 12.28
N GLU A 362 -11.55 14.19 12.02
CA GLU A 362 -11.45 13.33 10.84
C GLU A 362 -11.54 14.16 9.56
N ASP A 363 -10.44 14.22 8.79
CA ASP A 363 -10.41 14.81 7.46
C ASP A 363 -11.33 14.01 6.51
N PRO A 364 -12.47 14.57 6.05
CA PRO A 364 -13.40 13.85 5.19
C PRO A 364 -12.84 13.60 3.78
N GLY A 365 -11.71 14.24 3.44
CA GLY A 365 -10.99 14.04 2.17
C GLY A 365 -9.81 13.08 2.25
N ARG A 366 -9.56 12.41 3.39
CA ARG A 366 -8.38 11.53 3.54
C ARG A 366 -8.40 10.34 2.57
N PHE A 367 -7.20 9.90 2.19
CA PHE A 367 -6.94 8.73 1.32
C PHE A 367 -5.91 7.84 2.00
N ASP A 368 -6.35 6.91 2.84
CA ASP A 368 -5.48 6.13 3.72
C ASP A 368 -5.00 4.84 3.04
N LYS A 369 -3.69 4.62 3.00
CA LYS A 369 -3.13 3.32 2.59
C LYS A 369 -3.31 2.26 3.66
N PHE A 370 -3.89 1.12 3.28
CA PHE A 370 -4.05 -0.06 4.14
C PHE A 370 -2.97 -1.12 3.84
N ALA A 371 -2.89 -2.17 4.66
CA ALA A 371 -1.79 -3.16 4.64
C ALA A 371 -1.48 -3.78 3.26
N LEU A 372 -2.47 -3.88 2.35
CA LEU A 372 -2.28 -4.46 1.01
C LEU A 372 -2.14 -3.40 -0.11
N SER A 373 -2.28 -2.09 0.19
CA SER A 373 -2.25 -1.01 -0.81
C SER A 373 -1.04 -1.10 -1.74
N ASN A 374 0.19 -1.14 -1.19
CA ASN A 374 1.41 -1.15 -1.99
C ASN A 374 1.54 -2.41 -2.89
N SER A 375 1.10 -3.57 -2.41
CA SER A 375 1.05 -4.83 -3.18
C SER A 375 0.05 -4.72 -4.33
N LEU A 376 -1.15 -4.22 -4.07
CA LEU A 376 -2.20 -4.09 -5.09
C LEU A 376 -1.86 -3.00 -6.11
N GLU A 377 -1.29 -1.87 -5.69
CA GLU A 377 -0.75 -0.85 -6.58
C GLU A 377 0.35 -1.40 -7.48
N SER A 378 1.31 -2.17 -6.94
CA SER A 378 2.35 -2.79 -7.76
C SER A 378 1.76 -3.67 -8.87
N LEU A 379 0.82 -4.55 -8.52
CA LEU A 379 0.12 -5.41 -9.48
C LEU A 379 -0.63 -4.61 -10.56
N MET A 380 -1.40 -3.61 -10.14
CA MET A 380 -2.23 -2.81 -11.05
C MET A 380 -1.36 -2.03 -12.04
N ASN A 381 -0.28 -1.40 -11.57
CA ASN A 381 0.62 -0.60 -12.41
C ASN A 381 1.50 -1.45 -13.35
N HIS A 382 1.94 -2.65 -12.95
CA HIS A 382 2.85 -3.49 -13.76
C HIS A 382 2.15 -4.49 -14.69
N SER A 383 0.93 -4.95 -14.35
CA SER A 383 0.30 -6.08 -15.04
C SER A 383 -1.05 -5.76 -15.71
N LEU A 384 -1.88 -4.87 -15.15
CA LEU A 384 -3.29 -4.74 -15.59
C LEU A 384 -3.44 -4.54 -17.10
N LEU A 385 -2.75 -3.56 -17.69
CA LEU A 385 -2.88 -3.25 -19.12
C LEU A 385 -2.36 -4.39 -20.01
N LYS A 386 -1.32 -5.12 -19.57
CA LYS A 386 -0.84 -6.33 -20.25
C LYS A 386 -1.90 -7.43 -20.23
N LEU A 387 -2.56 -7.63 -19.09
CA LEU A 387 -3.62 -8.63 -18.92
C LEU A 387 -4.85 -8.29 -19.77
N VAL A 388 -5.32 -7.03 -19.79
CA VAL A 388 -6.44 -6.59 -20.64
C VAL A 388 -6.12 -6.84 -22.12
N CYS A 389 -4.92 -6.46 -22.57
CA CYS A 389 -4.45 -6.72 -23.94
C CYS A 389 -4.40 -8.23 -24.25
N LEU A 390 -3.82 -9.06 -23.38
CA LEU A 390 -3.81 -10.52 -23.56
C LEU A 390 -5.23 -11.10 -23.66
N ARG A 391 -6.17 -10.65 -22.82
CA ARG A 391 -7.55 -11.17 -22.79
C ARG A 391 -8.39 -10.80 -24.01
N GLN A 392 -8.12 -9.68 -24.67
CA GLN A 392 -8.82 -9.27 -25.89
C GLN A 392 -8.20 -9.84 -27.17
N ASN A 393 -6.88 -10.07 -27.21
CA ASN A 393 -6.21 -10.59 -28.40
C ASN A 393 -6.12 -12.13 -28.42
N VAL A 394 -5.88 -12.77 -27.27
CA VAL A 394 -5.65 -14.23 -27.18
C VAL A 394 -6.96 -14.99 -27.00
N HIS A 395 -7.24 -15.90 -27.93
CA HIS A 395 -8.43 -16.76 -27.91
C HIS A 395 -8.02 -18.24 -27.94
N LEU A 396 -8.60 -19.05 -27.04
CA LEU A 396 -8.38 -20.50 -26.98
C LEU A 396 -9.69 -21.25 -27.23
N ARG A 397 -9.68 -22.14 -28.22
CA ARG A 397 -10.87 -22.95 -28.62
C ARG A 397 -12.13 -22.10 -28.85
N GLY A 398 -11.98 -20.91 -29.43
CA GLY A 398 -13.07 -19.98 -29.71
C GLY A 398 -13.58 -19.19 -28.49
N LYS A 399 -12.87 -19.20 -27.35
CA LYS A 399 -13.20 -18.41 -26.16
C LYS A 399 -12.08 -17.43 -25.81
N LYS A 400 -12.44 -16.26 -25.27
CA LYS A 400 -11.49 -15.38 -24.57
C LYS A 400 -10.92 -16.07 -23.33
N LEU A 401 -9.73 -15.67 -22.91
CA LEU A 401 -9.14 -16.13 -21.65
C LEU A 401 -9.91 -15.60 -20.43
N GLY A 402 -9.99 -16.38 -19.36
CA GLY A 402 -10.28 -15.87 -18.01
C GLY A 402 -9.09 -15.09 -17.43
N TRP A 403 -9.29 -14.50 -16.25
CA TRP A 403 -8.21 -13.78 -15.56
C TRP A 403 -7.07 -14.71 -15.14
N ALA A 404 -7.38 -15.87 -14.55
CA ALA A 404 -6.37 -16.83 -14.10
C ALA A 404 -5.49 -17.38 -15.25
N ALA A 405 -6.07 -17.65 -16.43
CA ALA A 405 -5.31 -18.00 -17.63
C ALA A 405 -4.43 -16.85 -18.12
N ALA A 406 -4.95 -15.61 -18.18
CA ALA A 406 -4.17 -14.45 -18.62
C ALA A 406 -3.00 -14.15 -17.67
N GLU A 407 -3.22 -14.25 -16.35
CA GLU A 407 -2.16 -14.16 -15.33
C GLU A 407 -1.10 -15.24 -15.51
N THR A 408 -1.52 -16.49 -15.71
CA THR A 408 -0.60 -17.63 -15.91
C THR A 408 0.19 -17.50 -17.21
N LEU A 409 -0.45 -17.03 -18.28
CA LEU A 409 0.20 -16.77 -19.57
C LEU A 409 1.23 -15.65 -19.46
N LEU A 410 0.87 -14.51 -18.86
CA LEU A 410 1.79 -13.39 -18.63
C LEU A 410 2.99 -13.83 -17.78
N ALA A 411 2.75 -14.51 -16.66
CA ALA A 411 3.81 -15.00 -15.78
C ALA A 411 4.74 -16.01 -16.46
N LEU A 412 4.22 -16.88 -17.34
CA LEU A 412 5.05 -17.80 -18.13
C LEU A 412 5.86 -17.07 -19.21
N THR A 413 5.27 -16.09 -19.91
CA THR A 413 5.97 -15.23 -20.87
C THR A 413 7.10 -14.45 -20.19
N GLU A 414 6.85 -13.79 -19.05
CA GLU A 414 7.88 -13.02 -18.34
C GLU A 414 8.94 -13.93 -17.70
N LYS A 415 8.58 -15.13 -17.21
CA LYS A 415 9.54 -16.10 -16.65
C LYS A 415 10.42 -16.78 -17.70
N MET A 416 9.93 -16.98 -18.92
CA MET A 416 10.65 -17.69 -19.98
C MET A 416 11.23 -16.78 -21.06
N GLN A 417 10.85 -15.49 -21.08
CA GLN A 417 11.22 -14.53 -22.12
C GLN A 417 10.83 -15.00 -23.54
N LEU A 418 9.64 -15.60 -23.65
CA LEU A 418 9.04 -16.09 -24.91
C LEU A 418 7.72 -15.38 -25.20
N SER A 419 7.30 -15.35 -26.47
CA SER A 419 6.04 -14.72 -26.85
C SER A 419 4.84 -15.50 -26.26
N PRO A 420 3.68 -14.85 -26.08
CA PRO A 420 2.48 -15.54 -25.61
C PRO A 420 2.09 -16.74 -26.50
N GLN A 421 2.40 -16.68 -27.81
CA GLN A 421 2.10 -17.76 -28.75
C GLN A 421 2.97 -19.00 -28.49
N ASP A 422 4.28 -18.84 -28.34
CA ASP A 422 5.22 -19.94 -28.05
C ASP A 422 4.87 -20.65 -26.72
N ILE A 423 4.45 -19.85 -25.73
CA ILE A 423 3.97 -20.35 -24.43
C ILE A 423 2.69 -21.16 -24.57
N LEU A 424 1.77 -20.78 -25.45
CA LEU A 424 0.55 -21.56 -25.67
C LEU A 424 0.87 -22.88 -26.38
N GLU A 425 1.68 -22.87 -27.44
CA GLU A 425 2.07 -24.08 -28.16
C GLU A 425 2.71 -25.13 -27.23
N ASN A 426 3.56 -24.69 -26.29
CA ASN A 426 4.26 -25.58 -25.38
C ASN A 426 3.54 -25.84 -24.03
N LYS A 427 2.67 -24.93 -23.57
CA LYS A 427 2.13 -24.93 -22.19
C LYS A 427 0.64 -24.55 -22.06
N VAL A 428 -0.15 -24.52 -23.14
CA VAL A 428 -1.61 -24.26 -23.11
C VAL A 428 -2.36 -25.06 -22.04
N MET A 429 -1.94 -26.29 -21.73
CA MET A 429 -2.57 -27.09 -20.68
C MET A 429 -2.42 -26.53 -19.26
N GLN A 430 -1.35 -25.79 -18.96
CA GLN A 430 -1.15 -25.11 -17.67
C GLN A 430 -2.03 -23.85 -17.60
N VAL A 431 -2.07 -23.07 -18.68
CA VAL A 431 -2.91 -21.87 -18.84
C VAL A 431 -4.40 -22.23 -18.69
N LEU A 432 -4.87 -23.25 -19.41
CA LEU A 432 -6.25 -23.73 -19.31
C LEU A 432 -6.57 -24.38 -17.95
N ASP A 433 -5.58 -24.84 -17.19
CA ASP A 433 -5.82 -25.37 -15.84
C ASP A 433 -6.03 -24.27 -14.80
N ALA A 434 -5.42 -23.10 -14.99
CA ALA A 434 -5.64 -21.95 -14.13
C ALA A 434 -7.10 -21.48 -14.17
N ASP A 435 -7.66 -21.29 -15.38
CA ASP A 435 -9.10 -20.99 -15.53
C ASP A 435 -9.99 -22.10 -14.95
N ARG A 436 -9.69 -23.39 -15.20
CA ARG A 436 -10.47 -24.50 -14.62
C ARG A 436 -10.42 -24.56 -13.08
N ARG A 437 -9.36 -24.04 -12.45
CA ARG A 437 -9.27 -23.92 -10.98
C ARG A 437 -10.08 -22.74 -10.47
N GLU A 438 -10.03 -21.60 -11.17
CA GLU A 438 -10.85 -20.42 -10.84
C GLU A 438 -12.35 -20.69 -11.06
N GLU A 439 -12.76 -21.36 -12.15
CA GLU A 439 -14.16 -21.77 -12.41
C GLU A 439 -14.71 -22.81 -11.42
N LYS A 440 -13.84 -23.51 -10.69
CA LYS A 440 -14.25 -24.35 -9.55
C LYS A 440 -14.40 -23.52 -8.28
N LEU A 441 -13.44 -22.63 -8.00
CA LEU A 441 -13.42 -21.76 -6.83
C LEU A 441 -14.61 -20.78 -6.82
N ALA A 442 -14.97 -20.24 -7.99
CA ALA A 442 -16.11 -19.34 -8.17
C ALA A 442 -17.49 -19.95 -7.81
N ARG A 443 -17.55 -21.26 -7.54
CA ARG A 443 -18.76 -21.97 -7.10
C ARG A 443 -18.95 -21.96 -5.57
N SER A 444 -17.88 -21.75 -4.81
CA SER A 444 -17.90 -21.65 -3.35
C SER A 444 -17.61 -20.23 -2.84
N ASN A 445 -16.77 -19.48 -3.57
CA ASN A 445 -16.35 -18.14 -3.22
C ASN A 445 -16.84 -17.20 -4.34
N PRO A 446 -17.84 -16.33 -4.11
CA PRO A 446 -18.37 -15.47 -5.16
C PRO A 446 -17.34 -14.41 -5.56
N LEU A 447 -16.89 -14.48 -6.81
CA LEU A 447 -16.00 -13.49 -7.42
C LEU A 447 -16.82 -12.33 -8.01
N PRO A 448 -16.25 -11.11 -8.12
CA PRO A 448 -16.92 -10.00 -8.79
C PRO A 448 -17.18 -10.31 -10.27
N TYR A 449 -18.10 -9.57 -10.87
CA TYR A 449 -18.36 -9.60 -12.31
C TYR A 449 -17.08 -9.30 -13.13
N ASP A 450 -17.03 -9.82 -14.34
CA ASP A 450 -15.88 -9.73 -15.25
C ASP A 450 -16.29 -9.01 -16.56
N PRO A 451 -16.09 -7.68 -16.68
CA PRO A 451 -16.58 -6.90 -17.81
C PRO A 451 -16.06 -7.35 -19.19
N LEU A 452 -14.94 -8.08 -19.23
CA LEU A 452 -14.35 -8.54 -20.50
C LEU A 452 -14.88 -9.91 -20.95
N ARG A 453 -15.58 -10.67 -20.08
CA ARG A 453 -16.01 -12.05 -20.32
C ARG A 453 -16.99 -12.17 -21.47
N ASP A 454 -18.07 -11.40 -21.37
CA ASP A 454 -19.22 -11.45 -22.30
C ASP A 454 -19.22 -10.26 -23.29
N SER A 455 -18.15 -9.44 -23.24
CA SER A 455 -17.84 -8.38 -24.20
C SER A 455 -17.70 -8.95 -25.61
N GLN A 456 -18.45 -8.39 -26.57
CA GLN A 456 -18.35 -8.74 -27.98
C GLN A 456 -16.98 -8.36 -28.56
N ALA A 457 -16.56 -9.07 -29.62
CA ALA A 457 -15.33 -8.73 -30.33
C ALA A 457 -15.41 -7.30 -30.89
N GLY A 458 -14.43 -6.45 -30.56
CA GLY A 458 -14.43 -5.03 -30.95
C GLY A 458 -15.30 -4.10 -30.09
N SER A 459 -15.87 -4.57 -28.96
CA SER A 459 -16.62 -3.68 -28.06
C SER A 459 -15.72 -2.63 -27.38
N HIS A 460 -16.33 -1.54 -26.91
CA HIS A 460 -15.65 -0.62 -25.99
C HIS A 460 -15.16 -1.37 -24.73
N ILE A 461 -14.10 -0.85 -24.09
CA ILE A 461 -13.58 -1.33 -22.81
C ILE A 461 -13.74 -0.20 -21.79
N ASN A 462 -14.71 -0.33 -20.87
CA ASN A 462 -14.78 0.52 -19.69
C ASN A 462 -13.58 0.21 -18.78
N MET A 463 -12.50 0.95 -18.98
CA MET A 463 -11.21 0.71 -18.34
C MET A 463 -11.26 0.92 -16.82
N PRO A 464 -11.88 2.01 -16.28
CA PRO A 464 -12.05 2.16 -14.83
C PRO A 464 -12.81 1.00 -14.18
N PHE A 465 -13.93 0.56 -14.78
CA PHE A 465 -14.70 -0.57 -14.25
C PHE A 465 -13.93 -1.89 -14.32
N THR A 466 -13.28 -2.16 -15.46
CA THR A 466 -12.41 -3.34 -15.64
C THR A 466 -11.28 -3.38 -14.62
N ALA A 467 -10.66 -2.22 -14.35
CA ALA A 467 -9.62 -2.07 -13.35
C ALA A 467 -10.15 -2.35 -11.93
N PHE A 468 -11.33 -1.83 -11.59
CA PHE A 468 -11.92 -2.05 -10.27
C PHE A 468 -12.37 -3.50 -10.04
N CYS A 469 -13.04 -4.12 -11.01
CA CYS A 469 -13.41 -5.54 -10.94
C CYS A 469 -12.19 -6.46 -10.78
N TYR A 470 -11.10 -6.17 -11.50
CA TYR A 470 -9.84 -6.90 -11.32
C TYR A 470 -9.22 -6.66 -9.94
N LEU A 471 -9.22 -5.42 -9.43
CA LEU A 471 -8.76 -5.09 -8.08
C LEU A 471 -9.56 -5.87 -7.02
N VAL A 472 -10.89 -5.87 -7.09
CA VAL A 472 -11.76 -6.59 -6.15
C VAL A 472 -11.54 -8.10 -6.25
N ARG A 473 -11.36 -8.66 -7.46
CA ARG A 473 -10.98 -10.09 -7.62
C ARG A 473 -9.66 -10.39 -6.93
N ARG A 474 -8.64 -9.55 -7.13
CA ARG A 474 -7.31 -9.73 -6.52
C ARG A 474 -7.29 -9.52 -5.01
N LEU A 475 -8.18 -8.70 -4.47
CA LEU A 475 -8.42 -8.57 -3.03
C LEU A 475 -9.16 -9.80 -2.47
N THR A 476 -10.23 -10.26 -3.14
CA THR A 476 -10.99 -11.47 -2.75
C THR A 476 -10.10 -12.72 -2.74
N LEU A 477 -9.12 -12.80 -3.65
CA LEU A 477 -8.18 -13.90 -3.78
C LEU A 477 -6.79 -13.64 -3.16
N CYS A 478 -6.59 -12.56 -2.41
CA CYS A 478 -5.24 -12.10 -2.02
C CYS A 478 -4.42 -13.10 -1.18
N THR A 479 -5.09 -14.04 -0.52
CA THR A 479 -4.50 -15.13 0.28
C THR A 479 -3.96 -16.30 -0.56
N ARG A 480 -4.39 -16.41 -1.83
CA ARG A 480 -4.02 -17.49 -2.76
C ARG A 480 -2.88 -17.13 -3.71
N TYR A 481 -2.44 -15.88 -3.67
CA TYR A 481 -1.40 -15.32 -4.52
C TYR A 481 -0.31 -14.64 -3.69
N CYS A 482 0.93 -14.68 -4.17
CA CYS A 482 2.05 -14.00 -3.53
C CYS A 482 1.83 -12.48 -3.53
N THR A 483 1.97 -11.84 -2.36
CA THR A 483 1.91 -10.36 -2.22
C THR A 483 3.02 -9.63 -2.97
N VAL A 484 4.08 -10.33 -3.39
CA VAL A 484 5.24 -9.76 -4.08
C VAL A 484 5.23 -10.03 -5.58
N CYS A 485 5.34 -11.30 -6.00
CA CYS A 485 5.41 -11.64 -7.43
C CYS A 485 4.05 -11.93 -8.05
N HIS A 486 2.96 -11.79 -7.30
CA HIS A 486 1.56 -11.88 -7.74
C HIS A 486 1.13 -13.19 -8.45
N ASN A 487 2.00 -14.20 -8.45
CA ASN A 487 1.76 -15.57 -8.88
C ASN A 487 0.97 -16.37 -7.83
N PRO A 488 0.22 -17.41 -8.22
CA PRO A 488 -0.43 -18.33 -7.28
C PRO A 488 0.59 -18.96 -6.32
N ILE A 489 0.21 -19.15 -5.05
CA ILE A 489 0.99 -19.93 -4.08
C ILE A 489 0.44 -21.36 -4.07
N ASP A 490 1.33 -22.36 -4.17
CA ASP A 490 0.96 -23.77 -4.08
C ASP A 490 0.76 -24.17 -2.60
N LEU A 491 -0.41 -23.81 -2.06
CA LEU A 491 -0.88 -24.19 -0.74
C LEU A 491 -2.07 -25.13 -0.88
N GLN A 492 -2.05 -26.22 -0.12
CA GLN A 492 -3.16 -27.20 -0.06
C GLN A 492 -4.39 -26.66 0.70
N TYR A 493 -4.30 -25.44 1.21
CA TYR A 493 -5.24 -24.79 2.12
C TYR A 493 -5.21 -23.26 1.91
N GLU A 494 -6.26 -22.57 2.33
CA GLU A 494 -6.37 -21.12 2.21
C GLU A 494 -5.94 -20.44 3.52
N VAL A 495 -4.86 -19.66 3.47
CA VAL A 495 -4.38 -18.86 4.63
C VAL A 495 -5.31 -17.68 4.89
N LEU A 496 -5.42 -17.20 6.14
CA LEU A 496 -6.24 -16.00 6.42
C LEU A 496 -5.48 -14.70 6.11
N ARG A 497 -4.19 -14.58 6.48
CA ARG A 497 -3.35 -13.44 6.10
C ARG A 497 -2.65 -13.69 4.74
N PRO A 498 -2.61 -12.72 3.81
CA PRO A 498 -1.79 -12.80 2.59
C PRO A 498 -0.30 -12.98 2.91
N TYR A 499 0.39 -13.75 2.08
CA TYR A 499 1.76 -14.18 2.34
C TYR A 499 2.58 -14.24 1.03
N VAL A 500 3.85 -14.64 1.12
CA VAL A 500 4.75 -14.84 -0.03
C VAL A 500 4.90 -16.30 -0.41
N CYS A 501 5.23 -16.55 -1.67
CA CYS A 501 5.73 -17.86 -2.10
C CYS A 501 7.16 -18.09 -1.60
N SER A 502 7.60 -19.35 -1.61
CA SER A 502 8.93 -19.82 -1.15
C SER A 502 10.13 -19.36 -2.01
N SER A 503 9.96 -18.31 -2.83
CA SER A 503 11.07 -17.69 -3.56
C SER A 503 11.85 -16.76 -2.63
N LYS A 504 13.17 -17.00 -2.50
CA LYS A 504 14.08 -16.18 -1.68
C LYS A 504 13.93 -14.67 -1.96
N LEU A 505 13.83 -14.31 -3.24
CA LEU A 505 13.61 -12.92 -3.67
C LEU A 505 12.28 -12.34 -3.14
N CYS A 506 11.22 -13.14 -3.09
CA CYS A 506 9.93 -12.69 -2.57
C CYS A 506 9.95 -12.54 -1.04
N SER A 507 10.58 -13.47 -0.31
CA SER A 507 10.85 -13.31 1.13
C SER A 507 11.61 -12.01 1.40
N TYR A 508 12.74 -11.80 0.72
CA TYR A 508 13.56 -10.60 0.87
C TYR A 508 12.79 -9.31 0.56
N GLN A 509 12.00 -9.26 -0.52
CA GLN A 509 11.20 -8.09 -0.86
C GLN A 509 10.05 -7.82 0.15
N TYR A 510 9.46 -8.87 0.71
CA TYR A 510 8.38 -8.74 1.71
C TYR A 510 8.89 -8.25 3.06
N TYR A 511 9.96 -8.85 3.61
CA TYR A 511 10.52 -8.48 4.91
C TYR A 511 11.42 -7.23 4.83
N VAL A 512 12.34 -7.16 3.86
CA VAL A 512 13.37 -6.10 3.78
C VAL A 512 12.89 -4.89 2.98
N MET A 513 12.34 -5.08 1.77
CA MET A 513 11.86 -3.96 0.93
C MET A 513 10.48 -3.42 1.34
N GLY A 514 9.86 -3.98 2.38
CA GLY A 514 8.65 -3.42 2.99
C GLY A 514 7.35 -3.65 2.23
N TRP A 515 7.27 -4.72 1.42
CA TRP A 515 6.05 -5.08 0.71
C TRP A 515 5.09 -5.94 1.56
N GLY A 516 5.53 -6.40 2.73
CA GLY A 516 4.65 -6.90 3.80
C GLY A 516 4.10 -5.79 4.71
N PRO A 517 3.31 -6.15 5.74
CA PRO A 517 2.74 -5.18 6.68
C PRO A 517 3.79 -4.21 7.28
N SER A 518 3.36 -2.99 7.56
CA SER A 518 4.16 -2.01 8.31
C SER A 518 4.38 -2.51 9.73
N LEU A 519 5.64 -2.51 10.17
CA LEU A 519 6.00 -2.92 11.52
C LEU A 519 5.50 -1.88 12.54
N GLU A 520 5.54 -0.60 12.16
CA GLU A 520 5.01 0.54 12.91
C GLU A 520 3.52 0.36 13.17
N TYR A 521 2.75 -0.03 12.15
CA TYR A 521 1.32 -0.32 12.28
C TYR A 521 1.06 -1.47 13.25
N GLU A 522 1.80 -2.57 13.16
CA GLU A 522 1.66 -3.71 14.09
C GLU A 522 2.06 -3.35 15.52
N ILE A 523 3.13 -2.56 15.71
CA ILE A 523 3.54 -2.03 17.04
C ILE A 523 2.43 -1.15 17.65
N ILE A 524 1.81 -0.28 16.84
CA ILE A 524 0.73 0.61 17.29
C ILE A 524 -0.53 -0.16 17.68
N HIS A 525 -1.00 -1.10 16.85
CA HIS A 525 -2.31 -1.73 17.00
C HIS A 525 -2.31 -3.09 17.72
N ASN A 526 -1.17 -3.79 17.73
CA ASN A 526 -1.00 -5.14 18.29
C ASN A 526 0.15 -5.21 19.31
N THR A 527 0.42 -4.10 20.01
CA THR A 527 1.58 -3.89 20.93
C THR A 527 1.88 -5.08 21.85
N VAL A 528 0.88 -5.63 22.52
CA VAL A 528 1.03 -6.75 23.48
C VAL A 528 1.29 -8.09 22.76
N VAL A 529 0.70 -8.28 21.57
CA VAL A 529 0.93 -9.48 20.74
C VAL A 529 2.35 -9.46 20.18
N VAL A 530 2.84 -8.29 19.73
CA VAL A 530 4.24 -8.11 19.30
C VAL A 530 5.21 -8.41 20.46
N ASP A 531 4.95 -7.90 21.67
CA ASP A 531 5.74 -8.20 22.87
C ASP A 531 5.74 -9.70 23.20
N LEU A 532 4.57 -10.36 23.13
CA LEU A 532 4.45 -11.81 23.35
C LEU A 532 5.23 -12.62 22.31
N LEU A 533 5.06 -12.33 21.02
CA LEU A 533 5.76 -13.03 19.92
C LEU A 533 7.28 -12.90 20.06
N LEU A 534 7.77 -11.71 20.39
CA LEU A 534 9.20 -11.46 20.59
C LEU A 534 9.71 -12.16 21.86
N SER A 535 8.97 -12.08 22.97
CA SER A 535 9.29 -12.75 24.23
C SER A 535 9.36 -14.27 24.09
N LEU A 536 8.41 -14.89 23.40
CA LEU A 536 8.42 -16.33 23.14
C LEU A 536 9.58 -16.74 22.23
N THR A 537 9.94 -15.90 21.25
CA THR A 537 11.11 -16.12 20.38
C THR A 537 12.42 -16.03 21.15
N TYR A 538 12.56 -15.02 22.02
CA TYR A 538 13.69 -14.87 22.94
C TYR A 538 13.85 -16.09 23.86
N THR A 539 12.77 -16.50 24.55
CA THR A 539 12.80 -17.67 25.44
C THR A 539 13.14 -18.96 24.67
N ALA A 540 12.57 -19.17 23.48
CA ALA A 540 12.89 -20.33 22.65
C ALA A 540 14.36 -20.33 22.19
N ALA A 541 14.94 -19.17 21.91
CA ALA A 541 16.36 -19.03 21.56
C ALA A 541 17.25 -19.36 22.76
N CYS A 542 17.06 -18.68 23.90
CA CYS A 542 17.89 -18.85 25.11
C CYS A 542 17.79 -20.26 25.73
N GLU A 543 16.62 -20.91 25.67
CA GLU A 543 16.42 -22.27 26.21
C GLU A 543 16.54 -23.37 25.13
N ASN A 544 17.19 -23.07 24.01
CA ASN A 544 17.63 -24.01 22.97
C ASN A 544 16.53 -24.81 22.26
N GLN A 545 15.35 -24.22 22.05
CA GLN A 545 14.23 -24.86 21.33
C GLN A 545 13.84 -24.17 20.02
N LEU A 546 14.30 -22.95 19.76
CA LEU A 546 14.11 -22.29 18.46
C LEU A 546 14.81 -23.12 17.37
N SER A 547 14.07 -23.55 16.35
CA SER A 547 14.53 -24.52 15.35
C SER A 547 13.95 -24.28 13.97
N ASP A 548 12.63 -24.10 13.89
CA ASP A 548 11.87 -23.79 12.69
C ASP A 548 10.61 -23.00 13.09
N PRO A 549 10.22 -21.92 12.38
CA PRO A 549 11.00 -21.23 11.36
C PRO A 549 12.20 -20.48 11.95
N LEU A 550 13.17 -20.16 11.09
CA LEU A 550 14.31 -19.29 11.37
C LEU A 550 14.31 -18.06 10.43
N PRO A 551 14.97 -16.94 10.79
CA PRO A 551 15.04 -15.72 9.98
C PRO A 551 16.06 -15.81 8.83
N ILE A 552 16.04 -16.92 8.09
CA ILE A 552 16.91 -17.18 6.93
C ILE A 552 16.37 -16.56 5.63
N ASP A 553 17.21 -16.44 4.60
CA ASP A 553 16.91 -15.79 3.32
C ASP A 553 16.56 -14.30 3.44
N LEU A 554 17.05 -13.65 4.50
CA LEU A 554 16.83 -12.24 4.81
C LEU A 554 18.05 -11.34 4.54
N GLY A 555 19.24 -11.90 4.31
CA GLY A 555 20.48 -11.13 4.14
C GLY A 555 20.88 -10.37 5.41
N LEU A 556 20.82 -11.05 6.57
CA LEU A 556 21.08 -10.43 7.86
C LEU A 556 22.59 -10.38 8.15
N ARG A 557 23.16 -9.20 7.98
CA ARG A 557 24.50 -8.86 8.51
C ARG A 557 24.43 -8.70 10.02
N VAL A 558 25.10 -9.58 10.75
CA VAL A 558 25.00 -9.70 12.22
C VAL A 558 26.37 -9.69 12.89
N PRO A 559 26.48 -9.22 14.15
CA PRO A 559 27.70 -9.39 14.93
C PRO A 559 28.05 -10.88 15.09
N PRO A 560 29.33 -11.27 15.10
CA PRO A 560 29.73 -12.66 15.25
C PRO A 560 29.27 -13.25 16.60
N PRO A 561 28.86 -14.53 16.62
CA PRO A 561 28.29 -15.17 17.82
C PRO A 561 29.32 -15.30 18.95
N ASP A 562 28.90 -14.97 20.17
CA ASP A 562 29.71 -15.20 21.39
C ASP A 562 29.91 -16.72 21.59
N LEU A 563 31.13 -17.17 21.29
CA LEU A 563 31.50 -18.59 21.36
C LEU A 563 31.46 -19.14 22.80
N ALA A 564 31.59 -18.31 23.83
CA ALA A 564 31.44 -18.74 25.21
C ALA A 564 29.97 -19.01 25.55
N LYS A 565 29.04 -18.14 25.11
CA LYS A 565 27.59 -18.42 25.19
C LYS A 565 27.23 -19.68 24.41
N VAL A 566 27.71 -19.84 23.17
CA VAL A 566 27.45 -21.03 22.34
C VAL A 566 27.95 -22.31 23.04
N ALA A 567 29.15 -22.28 23.62
CA ALA A 567 29.70 -23.42 24.37
C ALA A 567 28.89 -23.74 25.63
N GLN A 568 28.50 -22.72 26.41
CA GLN A 568 27.63 -22.88 27.59
C GLN A 568 26.28 -23.51 27.20
N ILE A 569 25.67 -23.04 26.12
CA ILE A 569 24.41 -23.54 25.56
C ILE A 569 24.51 -25.01 25.14
N ARG A 570 25.58 -25.39 24.41
CA ARG A 570 25.83 -26.79 24.00
C ARG A 570 26.04 -27.70 25.21
N ASN A 571 26.80 -27.24 26.21
CA ASN A 571 27.04 -27.97 27.46
C ASN A 571 25.75 -28.16 28.27
N LEU A 572 24.88 -27.15 28.36
CA LEU A 572 23.59 -27.26 29.05
C LEU A 572 22.65 -28.29 28.41
N GLN A 573 22.63 -28.39 27.07
CA GLN A 573 21.84 -29.42 26.39
C GLN A 573 22.45 -30.83 26.54
N ALA A 574 23.78 -30.96 26.53
CA ALA A 574 24.47 -32.23 26.80
C ALA A 574 24.30 -32.71 28.25
N ALA A 575 24.14 -31.78 29.20
CA ALA A 575 24.01 -32.07 30.62
C ALA A 575 22.58 -32.42 31.09
N ALA A 576 21.57 -32.47 30.19
CA ALA A 576 20.17 -32.73 30.52
C ALA A 576 19.93 -34.24 30.84
N PRO A 577 19.91 -34.69 32.11
CA PRO A 577 20.27 -36.08 32.42
C PRO A 577 19.09 -36.99 32.76
N TYR A 578 17.90 -36.43 33.01
CA TYR A 578 16.79 -37.15 33.64
C TYR A 578 15.96 -38.06 32.71
N LEU A 579 15.94 -37.79 31.39
CA LEU A 579 15.15 -38.60 30.45
C LEU A 579 15.92 -39.82 29.90
N ALA A 580 17.26 -39.78 29.91
CA ALA A 580 18.11 -40.86 29.40
C ALA A 580 18.00 -42.19 30.17
N PHE A 581 17.38 -42.20 31.35
CA PHE A 581 17.14 -43.39 32.16
C PHE A 581 15.82 -44.11 31.85
N PHE A 582 14.96 -43.57 30.98
CA PHE A 582 13.71 -44.23 30.60
C PHE A 582 13.91 -45.22 29.43
N PRO A 583 13.52 -46.50 29.59
CA PRO A 583 13.61 -47.48 28.50
C PRO A 583 12.84 -47.03 27.26
N GLY A 584 13.53 -46.95 26.12
CA GLY A 584 12.96 -46.52 24.84
C GLY A 584 13.02 -45.01 24.56
N TYR A 585 13.57 -44.19 25.47
CA TYR A 585 13.88 -42.78 25.17
C TYR A 585 15.14 -42.68 24.31
N ALA A 586 14.97 -42.38 23.03
CA ALA A 586 16.06 -41.86 22.20
C ALA A 586 16.04 -40.31 22.30
N PRO A 587 17.14 -39.65 22.71
CA PRO A 587 17.21 -38.20 22.66
C PRO A 587 17.10 -37.72 21.20
N PRO A 588 16.46 -36.57 20.92
CA PRO A 588 16.44 -36.00 19.58
C PRO A 588 17.88 -35.73 19.11
N PRO A 589 18.20 -35.95 17.82
CA PRO A 589 19.55 -35.71 17.30
C PRO A 589 19.95 -34.25 17.51
N ALA A 590 21.15 -34.03 18.03
CA ALA A 590 21.66 -32.69 18.25
C ALA A 590 21.71 -31.89 16.93
N PRO A 591 21.31 -30.61 16.91
CA PRO A 591 21.45 -29.77 15.72
C PRO A 591 22.89 -29.78 15.19
N PRO A 592 23.09 -29.81 13.86
CA PRO A 592 24.42 -29.88 13.26
C PRO A 592 25.28 -28.72 13.74
N VAL A 593 26.56 -29.01 13.96
CA VAL A 593 27.58 -28.05 14.39
C VAL A 593 28.46 -27.71 13.20
N ASN A 594 28.59 -26.43 12.90
CA ASN A 594 29.58 -25.92 11.97
C ASN A 594 30.89 -25.68 12.74
N ASN A 595 31.96 -26.35 12.33
CA ASN A 595 33.30 -26.18 12.91
C ASN A 595 34.17 -25.21 12.11
N ASN A 596 33.66 -24.64 11.01
CA ASN A 596 34.38 -23.62 10.25
C ASN A 596 34.45 -22.32 11.05
N ALA A 597 35.51 -21.54 10.86
CA ALA A 597 35.55 -20.17 11.35
C ALA A 597 34.45 -19.35 10.66
N VAL A 598 33.71 -18.56 11.44
CA VAL A 598 32.74 -17.60 10.91
C VAL A 598 33.47 -16.58 10.05
N ILE A 599 33.03 -16.40 8.80
CA ILE A 599 33.59 -15.39 7.90
C ILE A 599 33.04 -14.02 8.31
N VAL A 600 33.94 -13.04 8.43
CA VAL A 600 33.62 -11.69 8.89
C VAL A 600 34.07 -10.69 7.82
N ASP A 601 33.25 -9.69 7.54
CA ASP A 601 33.50 -8.63 6.56
C ASP A 601 34.26 -7.42 7.16
N GLU A 602 34.51 -6.40 6.33
CA GLU A 602 35.29 -5.22 6.70
C GLU A 602 34.63 -4.36 7.79
N GLU A 603 33.31 -4.52 8.03
CA GLU A 603 32.56 -3.83 9.09
C GLU A 603 32.57 -4.63 10.42
N GLY A 604 33.12 -5.83 10.43
CA GLY A 604 33.12 -6.72 11.60
C GLY A 604 31.84 -7.55 11.74
N LEU A 605 31.03 -7.67 10.67
CA LEU A 605 29.78 -8.44 10.64
C LEU A 605 29.95 -9.75 9.86
N CYS A 606 29.03 -10.69 10.07
CA CYS A 606 28.96 -11.95 9.35
C CYS A 606 27.55 -12.14 8.74
N GLU A 607 27.43 -13.04 7.76
CA GLU A 607 26.14 -13.40 7.18
C GLU A 607 25.43 -14.43 8.07
N PHE A 608 24.22 -14.11 8.54
CA PHE A 608 23.47 -14.97 9.46
C PHE A 608 23.21 -16.37 8.89
N ASP A 609 22.97 -16.48 7.59
CA ASP A 609 22.64 -17.73 6.91
C ASP A 609 23.82 -18.74 6.84
N GLU A 610 25.05 -18.31 7.14
CA GLU A 610 26.24 -19.19 7.23
C GLU A 610 26.45 -19.81 8.63
N LEU A 611 25.72 -19.32 9.63
CA LEU A 611 25.82 -19.75 11.03
C LEU A 611 25.11 -21.10 11.26
N ASP A 612 25.61 -21.91 12.20
CA ASP A 612 24.84 -23.07 12.67
C ASP A 612 23.71 -22.68 13.64
N VAL A 613 22.75 -23.59 13.84
CA VAL A 613 21.53 -23.33 14.63
C VAL A 613 21.85 -22.89 16.07
N TRP A 614 22.99 -23.29 16.64
CA TRP A 614 23.41 -22.84 17.98
C TRP A 614 23.92 -21.40 17.97
N GLN A 615 24.70 -21.04 16.96
CA GLN A 615 25.18 -19.67 16.72
C GLN A 615 24.00 -18.73 16.41
N MET A 616 23.08 -19.15 15.54
CA MET A 616 21.85 -18.44 15.21
C MET A 616 21.01 -18.12 16.46
N ARG A 617 20.84 -19.09 17.38
CA ARG A 617 20.11 -18.88 18.65
C ARG A 617 20.74 -17.79 19.52
N VAL A 618 22.07 -17.80 19.66
CA VAL A 618 22.79 -16.77 20.44
C VAL A 618 22.61 -15.40 19.81
N VAL A 619 22.80 -15.28 18.49
CA VAL A 619 22.64 -14.02 17.76
C VAL A 619 21.20 -13.49 17.85
N ILE A 620 20.19 -14.35 17.71
CA ILE A 620 18.77 -13.96 17.89
C ILE A 620 18.50 -13.43 19.30
N ALA A 621 18.98 -14.12 20.33
CA ALA A 621 18.81 -13.70 21.71
C ALA A 621 19.52 -12.36 22.01
N ASP A 622 20.73 -12.17 21.50
CA ASP A 622 21.50 -10.95 21.68
C ASP A 622 20.89 -9.77 20.90
N LEU A 623 20.49 -9.95 19.63
CA LEU A 623 19.80 -8.91 18.85
C LEU A 623 18.47 -8.49 19.48
N ILE A 624 17.67 -9.43 20.00
CA ILE A 624 16.44 -9.10 20.73
C ILE A 624 16.75 -8.36 22.05
N SER A 625 17.89 -8.66 22.70
CA SER A 625 18.31 -7.96 23.92
C SER A 625 18.70 -6.49 23.70
N LEU A 626 18.99 -6.08 22.46
CA LEU A 626 19.26 -4.69 22.08
C LEU A 626 17.97 -3.87 21.86
N LEU A 627 16.81 -4.52 21.70
CA LEU A 627 15.57 -3.82 21.39
C LEU A 627 14.95 -3.14 22.64
N PRO A 628 14.44 -1.90 22.52
CA PRO A 628 13.68 -1.23 23.57
C PRO A 628 12.32 -1.92 23.80
N SER A 629 11.55 -1.48 24.80
CA SER A 629 10.21 -2.04 25.01
C SER A 629 9.27 -1.68 23.84
N ILE A 630 8.32 -2.57 23.52
CA ILE A 630 7.38 -2.32 22.41
C ILE A 630 6.47 -1.12 22.74
N ASN A 631 6.19 -0.88 24.03
CA ASN A 631 5.52 0.35 24.47
C ASN A 631 6.36 1.61 24.19
N ASP A 632 7.68 1.58 24.33
CA ASP A 632 8.53 2.74 24.04
C ASP A 632 8.66 2.99 22.53
N MET A 633 8.75 1.93 21.72
CA MET A 633 8.63 2.03 20.26
C MET A 633 7.31 2.69 19.85
N LYS A 634 6.19 2.25 20.43
CA LYS A 634 4.86 2.84 20.20
C LYS A 634 4.81 4.30 20.63
N ARG A 635 5.25 4.63 21.86
CA ARG A 635 5.29 6.01 22.39
C ARG A 635 6.15 6.95 21.54
N HIS A 636 7.22 6.44 20.93
CA HIS A 636 8.07 7.20 20.00
C HIS A 636 7.32 7.51 18.71
N ILE A 637 6.78 6.50 18.01
CA ILE A 637 6.08 6.68 16.72
C ILE A 637 4.80 7.51 16.88
N THR A 638 4.04 7.35 17.97
CA THR A 638 2.81 8.12 18.22
C THR A 638 3.04 9.50 18.83
N LYS A 639 4.29 9.95 18.97
CA LYS A 639 4.63 11.27 19.55
C LYS A 639 4.17 12.38 18.60
N LYS A 640 3.22 13.21 19.04
CA LYS A 640 2.72 14.36 18.26
C LYS A 640 3.87 15.30 17.86
N THR A 641 4.16 15.39 16.56
CA THR A 641 5.08 16.38 15.99
C THR A 641 4.34 17.69 15.70
N ARG A 642 5.07 18.81 15.62
CA ARG A 642 4.50 20.09 15.16
C ARG A 642 4.24 20.00 13.65
N SER A 643 3.15 20.59 13.18
CA SER A 643 2.79 20.65 11.76
C SER A 643 3.97 21.09 10.90
N GLY A 644 4.30 20.29 9.87
CA GLY A 644 5.46 20.51 9.01
C GLY A 644 6.74 19.76 9.40
N LYS A 645 6.85 19.16 10.61
CA LYS A 645 7.94 18.23 10.95
C LYS A 645 7.55 16.77 10.68
N VAL A 646 8.45 16.06 9.99
CA VAL A 646 8.35 14.62 9.69
C VAL A 646 8.09 13.82 10.97
N LYS A 647 7.20 12.81 10.90
CA LYS A 647 6.91 11.93 12.04
C LYS A 647 8.14 11.04 12.33
N PRO A 648 8.48 10.78 13.61
CA PRO A 648 9.63 9.96 13.96
C PRO A 648 9.49 8.54 13.42
N THR A 649 10.46 8.09 12.63
CA THR A 649 10.54 6.71 12.12
C THR A 649 10.95 5.76 13.23
N LEU A 650 10.63 4.46 13.12
CA LEU A 650 10.99 3.47 14.15
C LEU A 650 12.50 3.44 14.44
N TYR A 651 13.33 3.53 13.40
CA TYR A 651 14.80 3.54 13.49
C TYR A 651 15.37 4.76 14.24
N SER A 652 14.64 5.89 14.25
CA SER A 652 15.08 7.13 14.92
C SER A 652 15.02 7.09 16.45
N ILE A 653 14.56 5.99 17.06
CA ILE A 653 14.51 5.84 18.53
C ILE A 653 15.91 5.64 19.13
N ASP A 654 16.76 4.88 18.45
CA ASP A 654 18.16 4.63 18.82
C ASP A 654 18.95 4.19 17.56
N PRO A 655 19.73 5.09 16.94
CA PRO A 655 20.56 4.79 15.78
C PRO A 655 21.70 3.78 16.03
N THR A 656 21.97 3.39 17.28
CA THR A 656 23.01 2.39 17.60
C THR A 656 22.53 0.94 17.46
N ILE A 657 21.21 0.73 17.37
CA ILE A 657 20.61 -0.61 17.23
C ILE A 657 20.83 -1.13 15.80
N PRO A 658 21.53 -2.27 15.60
CA PRO A 658 21.81 -2.81 14.27
C PRO A 658 20.54 -3.06 13.44
N LYS A 659 20.61 -2.78 12.13
CA LYS A 659 19.51 -3.01 11.18
C LYS A 659 18.95 -4.44 11.22
N ALA A 660 19.81 -5.42 11.51
CA ALA A 660 19.40 -6.81 11.69
C ALA A 660 18.44 -7.05 12.88
N ALA A 661 18.54 -6.29 13.98
CA ALA A 661 17.59 -6.41 15.09
C ALA A 661 16.17 -5.94 14.71
N TRP A 662 16.09 -4.86 13.92
CA TRP A 662 14.83 -4.36 13.36
C TRP A 662 14.21 -5.31 12.34
N LEU A 663 15.03 -5.90 11.46
CA LEU A 663 14.58 -6.93 10.51
C LEU A 663 14.16 -8.23 11.22
N LEU A 664 14.86 -8.63 12.28
CA LEU A 664 14.50 -9.76 13.14
C LEU A 664 13.16 -9.53 13.86
N LEU A 665 12.92 -8.33 14.39
CA LEU A 665 11.63 -7.92 14.95
C LEU A 665 10.52 -8.03 13.90
N ARG A 666 10.75 -7.50 12.69
CA ARG A 666 9.77 -7.61 11.60
C ARG A 666 9.49 -9.06 11.23
N TRP A 667 10.52 -9.89 11.13
CA TRP A 667 10.37 -11.33 10.88
C TRP A 667 9.56 -11.99 12.00
N CYS A 668 9.84 -11.72 13.28
CA CYS A 668 9.12 -12.34 14.41
C CYS A 668 7.59 -12.17 14.29
N VAL A 669 7.15 -10.98 13.88
CA VAL A 669 5.74 -10.63 13.64
C VAL A 669 5.24 -11.22 12.32
N ALA A 670 5.85 -10.85 11.19
CA ALA A 670 5.29 -11.11 9.85
C ALA A 670 5.46 -12.56 9.36
N SER A 671 6.25 -13.39 10.04
CA SER A 671 6.29 -14.85 9.86
C SER A 671 5.24 -15.60 10.70
N CYS A 672 4.49 -14.92 11.57
CA CYS A 672 3.42 -15.53 12.37
C CYS A 672 2.12 -15.53 11.56
N THR A 673 1.82 -16.66 10.92
CA THR A 673 0.62 -16.83 10.08
C THR A 673 -0.65 -17.08 10.87
N ALA A 674 -0.53 -17.46 12.15
CA ALA A 674 -1.65 -17.53 13.09
C ALA A 674 -1.98 -16.12 13.61
N ASP A 675 -3.22 -15.69 13.41
CA ASP A 675 -3.68 -14.36 13.79
C ASP A 675 -4.07 -14.34 15.28
N LEU A 676 -3.19 -13.82 16.13
CA LEU A 676 -3.37 -13.79 17.58
C LEU A 676 -3.91 -12.42 18.04
N GLU A 677 -5.03 -12.42 18.75
CA GLU A 677 -5.67 -11.22 19.31
C GLU A 677 -5.67 -11.27 20.85
N GLU A 678 -5.29 -10.17 21.50
CA GLU A 678 -5.45 -10.00 22.96
C GLU A 678 -6.93 -9.79 23.32
N LEU A 679 -7.43 -10.53 24.31
CA LEU A 679 -8.80 -10.41 24.80
C LEU A 679 -8.84 -9.52 26.05
N VAL A 680 -9.62 -8.44 25.95
CA VAL A 680 -9.75 -7.42 27.03
C VAL A 680 -11.22 -7.15 27.41
N GLN A 681 -12.17 -7.45 26.51
CA GLN A 681 -13.59 -7.20 26.71
C GLN A 681 -14.31 -8.46 27.22
N GLU A 682 -15.27 -8.30 28.14
CA GLU A 682 -16.03 -9.42 28.71
C GLU A 682 -16.81 -10.22 27.64
N GLU A 683 -17.15 -9.61 26.49
CA GLU A 683 -17.80 -10.29 25.35
C GLU A 683 -16.86 -11.12 24.46
N ASP A 684 -15.54 -11.12 24.72
CA ASP A 684 -14.57 -12.06 24.14
C ASP A 684 -13.96 -13.03 25.16
N LEU A 685 -13.80 -12.59 26.42
CA LEU A 685 -13.04 -13.31 27.46
C LEU A 685 -13.66 -14.66 27.83
N VAL A 686 -12.82 -15.69 27.91
CA VAL A 686 -13.18 -16.99 28.48
C VAL A 686 -13.44 -16.80 29.97
N GLN A 687 -14.66 -17.13 30.40
CA GLN A 687 -15.15 -16.86 31.75
C GLN A 687 -14.65 -17.91 32.74
N ASN A 688 -14.57 -17.51 34.01
CA ASN A 688 -14.12 -18.32 35.15
C ASN A 688 -12.64 -18.78 35.10
N VAL A 689 -11.83 -18.13 34.26
CA VAL A 689 -10.36 -18.09 34.36
C VAL A 689 -9.97 -17.01 35.37
N ASP A 690 -8.88 -17.19 36.12
CA ASP A 690 -8.40 -16.21 37.10
C ASP A 690 -7.92 -14.90 36.40
N PRO A 691 -8.33 -13.70 36.85
CA PRO A 691 -7.95 -12.41 36.26
C PRO A 691 -6.45 -12.09 36.22
N GLU A 692 -5.59 -12.81 36.96
CA GLU A 692 -4.13 -12.69 36.85
C GLU A 692 -3.62 -13.12 35.44
N PHE A 693 -4.33 -14.02 34.77
CA PHE A 693 -3.95 -14.53 33.45
C PHE A 693 -4.47 -13.65 32.33
N ARG A 694 -3.57 -13.23 31.45
CA ARG A 694 -3.91 -12.47 30.24
C ARG A 694 -4.30 -13.46 29.14
N GLN A 695 -5.44 -13.22 28.51
CA GLN A 695 -6.03 -14.14 27.53
C GLN A 695 -5.82 -13.64 26.11
N PHE A 696 -5.59 -14.57 25.19
CA PHE A 696 -5.48 -14.32 23.76
C PHE A 696 -6.32 -15.34 22.97
N ARG A 697 -6.78 -14.96 21.78
CA ARG A 697 -7.52 -15.81 20.84
C ARG A 697 -6.73 -15.99 19.55
N PHE A 698 -6.64 -17.22 19.07
CA PHE A 698 -6.24 -17.52 17.68
C PHE A 698 -7.47 -17.31 16.79
N SER A 699 -7.57 -16.14 16.16
CA SER A 699 -8.67 -15.77 15.24
C SER A 699 -8.80 -16.77 14.09
N VAL A 700 -7.65 -17.22 13.58
CA VAL A 700 -7.44 -18.43 12.76
C VAL A 700 -6.10 -19.06 13.19
N GLY A 701 -6.04 -20.39 13.25
CA GLY A 701 -4.82 -21.14 13.58
C GLY A 701 -3.85 -21.28 12.40
N ALA A 702 -2.94 -22.26 12.46
CA ALA A 702 -2.19 -22.68 11.27
C ALA A 702 -3.19 -23.12 10.18
N PRO A 703 -3.27 -22.47 9.00
CA PRO A 703 -4.45 -22.67 8.14
C PRO A 703 -4.57 -24.06 7.49
N ASP A 704 -3.47 -24.81 7.42
CA ASP A 704 -3.48 -26.26 7.14
C ASP A 704 -4.30 -27.05 8.17
N ALA A 705 -4.01 -26.80 9.45
CA ALA A 705 -4.71 -27.43 10.57
C ALA A 705 -6.17 -26.99 10.61
N GLU A 706 -6.49 -25.71 10.38
CA GLU A 706 -7.89 -25.26 10.39
C GLU A 706 -8.72 -25.81 9.21
N ALA A 707 -8.12 -25.98 8.02
CA ALA A 707 -8.79 -26.65 6.89
C ALA A 707 -9.05 -28.13 7.19
N LYS A 708 -8.04 -28.86 7.69
CA LYS A 708 -8.14 -30.28 8.06
C LYS A 708 -9.12 -30.50 9.22
N PHE A 709 -9.13 -29.61 10.22
CA PHE A 709 -10.03 -29.63 11.36
C PHE A 709 -11.50 -29.44 10.94
N LYS A 710 -11.78 -28.52 9.99
CA LYS A 710 -13.13 -28.34 9.43
C LYS A 710 -13.61 -29.59 8.69
N LEU A 711 -12.74 -30.25 7.91
CA LEU A 711 -13.08 -31.53 7.27
C LEU A 711 -13.35 -32.63 8.31
N ALA A 712 -12.50 -32.75 9.34
CA ALA A 712 -12.66 -33.74 10.41
C ALA A 712 -13.95 -33.53 11.23
N ILE A 713 -14.38 -32.28 11.45
CA ILE A 713 -15.69 -31.96 12.04
C ILE A 713 -16.83 -32.48 11.14
N GLU A 714 -16.78 -32.20 9.84
CA GLU A 714 -17.83 -32.63 8.89
C GLU A 714 -17.85 -34.15 8.66
N GLU A 715 -16.76 -34.86 8.91
CA GLU A 715 -16.73 -36.33 8.97
C GLU A 715 -17.25 -36.84 10.32
N GLY A 716 -16.89 -36.19 11.43
CA GLY A 716 -17.36 -36.52 12.78
C GLY A 716 -18.88 -36.42 12.93
N LYS A 717 -19.48 -35.32 12.46
CA LYS A 717 -20.95 -35.12 12.43
C LYS A 717 -21.70 -36.24 11.69
N LYS A 718 -21.10 -36.82 10.64
CA LYS A 718 -21.68 -37.91 9.85
C LYS A 718 -21.50 -39.28 10.52
N ALA A 719 -20.50 -39.42 11.40
CA ALA A 719 -20.10 -40.68 12.01
C ALA A 719 -20.67 -40.90 13.42
N ASP A 720 -21.03 -39.84 14.15
CA ASP A 720 -21.49 -39.92 15.55
C ASP A 720 -22.59 -38.88 15.84
N ALA A 721 -23.67 -39.32 16.49
CA ALA A 721 -24.85 -38.49 16.76
C ALA A 721 -24.61 -37.40 17.83
N ASN A 722 -23.70 -37.63 18.79
CA ASN A 722 -23.28 -36.61 19.74
C ASN A 722 -22.39 -35.58 19.05
N CYS A 723 -21.44 -36.04 18.22
CA CYS A 723 -20.64 -35.13 17.37
C CYS A 723 -21.48 -34.32 16.39
N ASN A 724 -22.66 -34.80 15.97
CA ASN A 724 -23.58 -34.01 15.15
C ASN A 724 -24.22 -32.84 15.92
N ARG A 725 -24.45 -32.99 17.24
CA ARG A 725 -25.07 -31.97 18.10
C ARG A 725 -24.04 -31.03 18.76
N TYR A 726 -22.92 -31.60 19.17
CA TYR A 726 -21.80 -30.97 19.87
C TYR A 726 -20.49 -31.34 19.14
N PRO A 727 -20.16 -30.72 17.99
CA PRO A 727 -19.04 -31.17 17.15
C PRO A 727 -17.64 -30.97 17.76
N ILE A 728 -17.53 -30.12 18.79
CA ILE A 728 -16.27 -29.69 19.38
C ILE A 728 -16.30 -29.93 20.90
N LEU A 729 -15.26 -30.59 21.42
CA LEU A 729 -14.89 -30.58 22.84
C LEU A 729 -13.80 -29.53 23.08
N TYR A 730 -13.71 -29.05 24.31
CA TYR A 730 -12.66 -28.13 24.75
C TYR A 730 -11.87 -28.76 25.89
N ALA A 731 -10.54 -28.72 25.81
CA ALA A 731 -9.65 -29.20 26.86
C ALA A 731 -8.34 -28.41 26.90
N PHE A 732 -7.63 -28.48 28.02
CA PHE A 732 -6.42 -27.71 28.24
C PHE A 732 -5.15 -28.44 27.80
N HIS A 733 -4.18 -27.69 27.26
CA HIS A 733 -2.84 -28.18 26.97
C HIS A 733 -1.78 -27.20 27.53
N GLY A 734 -1.01 -27.67 28.51
CA GLY A 734 0.14 -26.95 29.06
C GLY A 734 1.44 -27.42 28.42
N SER A 735 2.38 -26.51 28.17
CA SER A 735 3.71 -26.83 27.66
C SER A 735 4.73 -25.81 28.18
N ALA A 736 6.01 -26.20 28.29
CA ALA A 736 7.07 -25.31 28.73
C ALA A 736 7.17 -24.05 27.85
N LEU A 737 7.39 -22.87 28.45
CA LEU A 737 7.28 -21.57 27.74
C LEU A 737 8.08 -21.52 26.42
N LYS A 738 9.30 -22.07 26.44
CA LYS A 738 10.22 -22.22 25.30
C LYS A 738 9.66 -22.97 24.08
N ASN A 739 8.64 -23.80 24.24
CA ASN A 739 8.03 -24.55 23.14
C ASN A 739 7.04 -23.70 22.34
N TRP A 740 6.51 -22.63 22.94
CA TRP A 740 5.36 -21.92 22.38
C TRP A 740 5.65 -21.13 21.11
N HIS A 741 6.90 -20.72 20.86
CA HIS A 741 7.28 -20.16 19.56
C HIS A 741 6.93 -21.10 18.40
N SER A 742 7.14 -22.42 18.55
CA SER A 742 6.79 -23.40 17.51
C SER A 742 5.29 -23.75 17.54
N ILE A 743 4.70 -23.92 18.73
CA ILE A 743 3.27 -24.29 18.88
C ILE A 743 2.34 -23.25 18.23
N ILE A 744 2.60 -21.95 18.40
CA ILE A 744 1.75 -20.89 17.79
C ILE A 744 1.88 -20.82 16.27
N ARG A 745 2.92 -21.43 15.67
CA ARG A 745 3.18 -21.40 14.21
C ARG A 745 2.74 -22.69 13.53
N HIS A 746 2.88 -23.84 14.20
CA HIS A 746 2.65 -25.17 13.65
C HIS A 746 1.47 -25.94 14.27
N GLY A 747 0.85 -25.40 15.33
CA GLY A 747 -0.13 -26.11 16.13
C GLY A 747 0.49 -27.15 17.07
N LEU A 748 -0.32 -28.10 17.55
CA LEU A 748 0.12 -29.16 18.46
C LEU A 748 0.53 -30.41 17.67
N TRP A 749 1.71 -30.93 17.97
CA TRP A 749 2.27 -32.14 17.35
C TRP A 749 3.07 -32.96 18.37
N TYR A 750 3.28 -34.25 18.08
CA TYR A 750 3.90 -35.21 19.00
C TYR A 750 4.93 -36.13 18.32
N LYS A 751 5.65 -35.65 17.28
CA LYS A 751 6.73 -36.42 16.66
C LYS A 751 7.86 -36.71 17.67
N GLU A 752 8.13 -35.77 18.59
CA GLU A 752 9.11 -35.92 19.67
C GLU A 752 8.49 -36.40 20.99
N VAL A 753 9.30 -37.04 21.84
CA VAL A 753 8.87 -37.64 23.13
C VAL A 753 9.42 -36.81 24.29
N VAL A 754 8.80 -35.67 24.59
CA VAL A 754 9.27 -34.74 25.65
C VAL A 754 8.95 -35.24 27.06
N HIS A 755 7.89 -36.04 27.21
CA HIS A 755 7.44 -36.62 28.48
C HIS A 755 7.02 -38.09 28.31
N GLY A 756 6.99 -38.84 29.42
CA GLY A 756 6.60 -40.26 29.43
C GLY A 756 5.14 -40.49 28.99
N ARG A 757 4.95 -41.36 28.00
CA ARG A 757 3.64 -41.61 27.34
C ARG A 757 2.82 -42.68 28.05
N SER A 758 2.42 -42.41 29.30
CA SER A 758 1.72 -43.39 30.17
C SER A 758 0.35 -43.87 29.64
N HIS A 759 -0.27 -43.13 28.71
CA HIS A 759 -1.57 -43.45 28.11
C HIS A 759 -1.49 -43.52 26.57
N GLY A 760 -0.33 -43.88 26.02
CA GLY A 760 -0.13 -44.10 24.58
C GLY A 760 0.33 -42.88 23.78
N ASN A 761 0.33 -43.02 22.45
CA ASN A 761 0.92 -42.07 21.52
C ASN A 761 -0.11 -41.04 21.00
N GLY A 762 0.06 -39.77 21.37
CA GLY A 762 -0.74 -38.66 20.87
C GLY A 762 -0.41 -37.36 21.60
N VAL A 763 -1.16 -36.30 21.33
CA VAL A 763 -1.16 -35.07 22.13
C VAL A 763 -2.02 -35.29 23.37
N TYR A 764 -1.53 -34.88 24.54
CA TYR A 764 -2.21 -35.03 25.83
C TYR A 764 -2.93 -33.73 26.19
N LEU A 765 -4.22 -33.82 26.53
CA LEU A 765 -5.05 -32.69 26.96
C LEU A 765 -5.87 -33.05 28.22
N ALA A 766 -5.99 -32.09 29.13
CA ALA A 766 -6.64 -32.26 30.43
C ALA A 766 -8.04 -31.62 30.48
N LYS A 767 -8.98 -32.30 31.16
CA LYS A 767 -10.35 -31.81 31.40
C LYS A 767 -10.40 -30.71 32.47
N ASP A 768 -9.49 -30.78 33.45
CA ASP A 768 -9.22 -29.73 34.44
C ASP A 768 -7.95 -28.97 34.07
N GLY A 769 -8.07 -27.65 33.88
CA GLY A 769 -6.97 -26.76 33.53
C GLY A 769 -5.89 -26.65 34.58
N ASN A 770 -6.18 -26.91 35.87
CA ASN A 770 -5.15 -26.95 36.92
C ASN A 770 -4.02 -27.93 36.57
N ILE A 771 -4.37 -29.09 36.00
CA ILE A 771 -3.42 -30.15 35.65
C ILE A 771 -2.44 -29.65 34.57
N SER A 772 -2.95 -28.95 33.56
CA SER A 772 -2.11 -28.29 32.54
C SER A 772 -1.31 -27.12 33.10
N MET A 773 -1.94 -26.21 33.83
CA MET A 773 -1.37 -24.95 34.32
C MET A 773 -0.27 -25.14 35.38
N SER A 774 -0.43 -26.11 36.29
CA SER A 774 0.55 -26.39 37.35
C SER A 774 1.50 -27.56 37.04
N GLY A 775 1.07 -28.52 36.20
CA GLY A 775 1.87 -29.71 35.88
C GLY A 775 2.73 -29.57 34.63
N TYR A 776 2.22 -28.95 33.56
CA TYR A 776 2.84 -29.01 32.23
C TYR A 776 3.23 -27.65 31.64
N ALA A 777 2.58 -26.55 32.05
CA ALA A 777 2.92 -25.18 31.66
C ALA A 777 4.18 -24.67 32.39
N GLN A 778 5.29 -25.39 32.23
CA GLN A 778 6.54 -25.15 32.95
C GLN A 778 7.11 -23.76 32.68
N ALA A 779 7.44 -23.05 33.74
CA ALA A 779 7.93 -21.68 33.67
C ALA A 779 9.37 -21.60 33.13
N SER A 780 9.68 -20.55 32.37
CA SER A 780 11.04 -20.32 31.88
C SER A 780 11.96 -19.73 32.96
N SER A 781 13.24 -20.07 32.86
CA SER A 781 14.33 -19.40 33.57
C SER A 781 14.75 -18.06 32.93
N GLN A 782 14.28 -17.78 31.72
CA GLN A 782 14.69 -16.66 30.87
C GLN A 782 13.51 -15.73 30.60
N THR A 783 13.77 -14.43 30.51
CA THR A 783 12.75 -13.43 30.19
C THR A 783 13.41 -12.25 29.48
N TRP A 784 12.84 -11.82 28.36
CA TRP A 784 13.29 -10.62 27.65
C TRP A 784 13.09 -9.41 28.57
N LYS A 785 14.18 -8.76 28.98
CA LYS A 785 14.15 -7.75 30.07
C LYS A 785 13.28 -6.53 29.74
N SER A 786 13.29 -6.13 28.46
CA SER A 786 12.50 -5.02 27.91
C SER A 786 11.02 -5.38 27.69
N SER A 787 10.62 -6.65 27.83
CA SER A 787 9.22 -7.06 27.78
C SER A 787 8.40 -6.33 28.85
N ASN A 788 7.30 -5.72 28.42
CA ASN A 788 6.27 -5.17 29.29
C ASN A 788 5.35 -6.27 29.83
N LEU A 789 5.20 -7.38 29.09
CA LEU A 789 4.31 -8.50 29.42
C LEU A 789 4.95 -9.48 30.44
N ARG A 790 6.22 -9.82 30.23
CA ARG A 790 7.00 -10.82 30.97
C ARG A 790 6.23 -12.14 31.17
N PRO A 791 5.89 -12.83 30.06
CA PRO A 791 5.19 -14.11 30.13
C PRO A 791 6.05 -15.13 30.89
N THR A 792 5.44 -15.87 31.83
CA THR A 792 6.13 -16.89 32.63
C THR A 792 5.66 -18.30 32.29
N SER A 793 4.35 -18.50 32.12
CA SER A 793 3.78 -19.77 31.66
C SER A 793 2.62 -19.56 30.67
N CYS A 794 2.42 -20.53 29.78
CA CYS A 794 1.38 -20.52 28.75
C CYS A 794 0.61 -21.85 28.77
N THR A 795 -0.72 -21.76 28.70
CA THR A 795 -1.64 -22.91 28.55
C THR A 795 -2.62 -22.60 27.43
N ALA A 796 -2.81 -23.53 26.49
CA ALA A 796 -3.88 -23.40 25.50
C ALA A 796 -5.19 -24.00 26.01
N LEU A 797 -6.30 -23.41 25.58
CA LEU A 797 -7.59 -24.09 25.51
C LEU A 797 -7.80 -24.49 24.04
N THR A 798 -7.88 -25.80 23.81
CA THR A 798 -7.83 -26.43 22.49
C THR A 798 -9.19 -26.99 22.12
N GLU A 799 -9.64 -26.69 20.91
CA GLU A 799 -10.78 -27.31 20.25
C GLU A 799 -10.38 -28.72 19.78
N ILE A 800 -11.22 -29.72 20.09
CA ILE A 800 -11.03 -31.13 19.72
C ILE A 800 -12.30 -31.63 19.01
N VAL A 801 -12.18 -32.38 17.92
CA VAL A 801 -13.35 -33.04 17.28
C VAL A 801 -13.98 -34.03 18.28
N ASN A 802 -15.31 -33.96 18.50
CA ASN A 802 -16.01 -34.75 19.53
C ASN A 802 -16.20 -36.23 19.15
N LEU A 803 -15.08 -36.97 19.08
CA LEU A 803 -15.04 -38.41 18.84
C LEU A 803 -14.24 -39.15 19.95
N PRO A 804 -14.58 -38.96 21.25
CA PRO A 804 -13.78 -39.49 22.36
C PRO A 804 -13.65 -41.02 22.40
N ASN A 805 -14.53 -41.74 21.69
CA ASN A 805 -14.45 -43.19 21.52
C ASN A 805 -13.38 -43.63 20.49
N LYS A 806 -12.79 -42.69 19.75
CA LYS A 806 -11.67 -42.90 18.81
C LYS A 806 -10.33 -42.33 19.32
N PHE A 807 -10.30 -41.77 20.53
CA PHE A 807 -9.05 -41.28 21.14
C PHE A 807 -8.24 -42.47 21.69
N VAL A 808 -6.91 -42.31 21.79
CA VAL A 808 -6.00 -43.34 22.33
C VAL A 808 -6.22 -43.53 23.82
N SER A 809 -6.57 -42.45 24.52
CA SER A 809 -7.28 -42.51 25.80
C SER A 809 -8.32 -41.39 25.89
N ARG A 810 -9.37 -41.67 26.66
CA ARG A 810 -10.41 -40.70 27.06
C ARG A 810 -10.46 -40.44 28.56
N ASP A 811 -9.67 -41.18 29.35
CA ASP A 811 -9.65 -41.09 30.81
C ASP A 811 -8.30 -41.57 31.39
N PRO A 812 -7.71 -40.89 32.38
CA PRO A 812 -8.13 -39.61 32.96
C PRO A 812 -8.02 -38.43 31.98
N TYR A 813 -7.14 -38.54 30.98
CA TYR A 813 -6.84 -37.49 30.00
C TYR A 813 -7.34 -37.84 28.60
N TYR A 814 -7.53 -36.83 27.74
CA TYR A 814 -7.69 -37.04 26.32
C TYR A 814 -6.29 -37.21 25.68
N VAL A 815 -6.08 -38.31 24.97
CA VAL A 815 -4.85 -38.55 24.20
C VAL A 815 -5.23 -38.74 22.73
N VAL A 816 -4.95 -37.73 21.92
CA VAL A 816 -5.42 -37.65 20.53
C VAL A 816 -4.25 -37.84 19.58
N GLN A 817 -4.28 -38.91 18.77
CA GLN A 817 -3.26 -39.20 17.75
C GLN A 817 -3.45 -38.36 16.47
N HIS A 818 -4.68 -37.96 16.19
CA HIS A 818 -5.03 -37.17 15.00
C HIS A 818 -4.77 -35.69 15.28
N THR A 819 -3.60 -35.18 14.88
CA THR A 819 -3.24 -33.75 14.99
C THR A 819 -4.23 -32.84 14.26
N GLU A 820 -4.78 -33.33 13.16
CA GLU A 820 -5.86 -32.75 12.36
C GLU A 820 -7.20 -32.64 13.10
N TRP A 821 -7.36 -33.27 14.27
CA TRP A 821 -8.52 -33.11 15.14
C TRP A 821 -8.29 -32.11 16.28
N LEU A 822 -7.19 -31.34 16.27
CA LEU A 822 -6.80 -30.42 17.34
C LEU A 822 -6.54 -29.02 16.80
N LEU A 823 -7.11 -28.00 17.45
CA LEU A 823 -6.87 -26.60 17.09
C LEU A 823 -6.79 -25.73 18.35
N CYS A 824 -5.64 -25.11 18.60
CA CYS A 824 -5.51 -24.13 19.68
C CYS A 824 -6.38 -22.92 19.36
N ARG A 825 -7.38 -22.62 20.21
CA ARG A 825 -8.28 -21.47 20.02
C ARG A 825 -8.02 -20.32 20.98
N TYR A 826 -7.66 -20.63 22.22
CA TYR A 826 -7.28 -19.61 23.20
C TYR A 826 -5.91 -19.92 23.81
N LEU A 827 -5.16 -18.88 24.16
CA LEU A 827 -3.91 -18.94 24.89
C LEU A 827 -4.07 -18.15 26.19
N ILE A 828 -3.84 -18.81 27.31
CA ILE A 828 -3.95 -18.26 28.65
C ILE A 828 -2.53 -18.12 29.20
N VAL A 829 -2.10 -16.88 29.47
CA VAL A 829 -0.70 -16.53 29.75
C VAL A 829 -0.58 -15.92 31.14
N LYS A 830 0.28 -16.48 31.99
CA LYS A 830 0.66 -15.87 33.28
C LYS A 830 1.78 -14.85 33.03
N CYS A 831 1.67 -13.67 33.66
CA CYS A 831 2.50 -12.52 33.34
C CYS A 831 3.06 -11.84 34.60
N ASN A 832 4.37 -11.60 34.64
CA ASN A 832 5.04 -10.92 35.76
C ASN A 832 5.41 -9.45 35.43
N GLY A 833 4.73 -8.86 34.44
CA GLY A 833 4.92 -7.46 34.02
C GLY A 833 4.19 -6.46 34.95
N PRO A 834 4.62 -5.19 35.00
CA PRO A 834 4.02 -4.17 35.89
C PRO A 834 2.53 -3.91 35.61
N ASN A 835 2.06 -4.14 34.37
CA ASN A 835 0.63 -4.01 34.03
C ASN A 835 -0.22 -5.19 34.54
N GLY A 836 0.36 -6.24 35.11
CA GLY A 836 -0.36 -7.41 35.65
C GLY A 836 -1.21 -7.11 36.89
N GLN A 837 -1.00 -5.97 37.56
CA GLN A 837 -1.76 -5.59 38.77
C GLN A 837 -2.84 -4.52 38.52
N ASN A 838 -2.83 -3.86 37.36
CA ASN A 838 -3.71 -2.73 37.04
C ASN A 838 -5.03 -3.13 36.36
N MET A 839 -5.58 -4.30 36.72
CA MET A 839 -7.00 -4.66 36.49
C MET A 839 -7.85 -4.53 37.78
N THR A 840 -7.30 -3.92 38.83
CA THR A 840 -7.97 -3.66 40.12
C THR A 840 -8.87 -2.41 40.11
N GLY A 841 -9.28 -1.94 38.93
CA GLY A 841 -10.15 -0.78 38.71
C GLY A 841 -11.65 -1.03 38.94
N ARG A 842 -12.03 -1.79 39.97
CA ARG A 842 -13.43 -1.97 40.39
C ARG A 842 -13.66 -1.41 41.79
N THR A 843 -13.66 -0.08 41.90
CA THR A 843 -14.38 0.60 42.99
C THR A 843 -15.85 0.24 42.89
N GLY A 844 -16.40 -0.36 43.94
CA GLY A 844 -17.81 -0.76 43.96
C GLY A 844 -18.72 0.46 44.03
N ASP A 845 -19.55 0.65 43.01
CA ASP A 845 -20.59 1.69 42.99
C ASP A 845 -21.96 1.09 42.68
N SER A 846 -23.00 1.81 43.10
CA SER A 846 -24.33 1.23 43.38
C SER A 846 -25.12 0.78 42.14
N ALA A 847 -25.99 -0.21 42.33
CA ALA A 847 -26.81 -0.77 41.26
C ALA A 847 -27.78 0.27 40.64
N GLY A 848 -27.68 0.48 39.31
CA GLY A 848 -28.62 1.35 38.60
C GLY A 848 -28.41 1.48 37.09
N SER A 849 -29.07 0.62 36.30
CA SER A 849 -29.61 0.94 34.96
C SER A 849 -28.66 1.72 34.00
N ARG A 850 -27.95 1.13 33.03
CA ARG A 850 -28.44 0.38 31.84
C ARG A 850 -27.21 0.10 30.93
N VAL A 851 -27.14 -0.90 30.06
CA VAL A 851 -27.96 -2.11 29.78
C VAL A 851 -26.99 -3.29 29.70
N SER A 852 -27.45 -4.53 29.94
CA SER A 852 -26.73 -5.73 29.53
C SER A 852 -27.65 -6.63 28.69
N THR A 853 -27.43 -6.64 27.38
CA THR A 853 -27.96 -7.70 26.50
C THR A 853 -27.08 -8.93 26.69
N THR A 854 -27.67 -10.04 27.11
CA THR A 854 -26.97 -11.28 27.49
C THR A 854 -25.99 -11.72 26.41
N ILE A 855 -24.69 -11.75 26.75
CA ILE A 855 -23.63 -12.28 25.89
C ILE A 855 -23.94 -13.77 25.63
N PRO A 856 -24.06 -14.21 24.37
CA PRO A 856 -24.27 -15.62 24.06
C PRO A 856 -22.98 -16.42 24.27
N PHE A 857 -23.14 -17.66 24.73
CA PHE A 857 -22.05 -18.60 25.02
C PHE A 857 -22.17 -19.85 24.14
N VAL A 858 -21.03 -20.42 23.76
CA VAL A 858 -20.95 -21.67 22.99
C VAL A 858 -21.63 -22.81 23.75
N GLU A 859 -22.49 -23.57 23.06
CA GLU A 859 -23.19 -24.71 23.66
C GLU A 859 -22.23 -25.91 23.81
N LEU A 860 -21.66 -26.05 25.01
CA LEU A 860 -20.69 -27.09 25.35
C LEU A 860 -21.37 -28.45 25.64
N ASP A 861 -20.68 -29.54 25.30
CA ASP A 861 -21.09 -30.91 25.64
C ASP A 861 -21.28 -31.06 27.17
N PRO A 862 -22.49 -31.42 27.67
CA PRO A 862 -22.76 -31.56 29.10
C PRO A 862 -21.96 -32.66 29.80
N HIS A 863 -21.46 -33.66 29.06
CA HIS A 863 -20.67 -34.77 29.59
C HIS A 863 -19.16 -34.52 29.54
N ALA A 864 -18.71 -33.47 28.84
CA ALA A 864 -17.31 -33.19 28.58
C ALA A 864 -16.96 -31.68 28.73
N THR A 865 -17.67 -30.97 29.60
CA THR A 865 -17.42 -29.55 29.89
C THR A 865 -16.05 -29.33 30.56
N PRO A 866 -15.17 -28.46 30.05
CA PRO A 866 -13.91 -28.10 30.71
C PRO A 866 -14.13 -27.31 32.01
N GLN A 867 -13.20 -27.45 32.95
CA GLN A 867 -13.20 -26.73 34.22
C GLN A 867 -11.78 -26.33 34.66
N ILE A 868 -11.67 -25.42 35.63
CA ILE A 868 -10.45 -25.17 36.40
C ILE A 868 -10.80 -25.43 37.87
N GLY A 869 -10.40 -26.58 38.39
CA GLY A 869 -10.82 -27.07 39.69
C GLY A 869 -12.33 -27.25 39.77
N LEU A 870 -13.00 -26.44 40.61
CA LEU A 870 -14.46 -26.44 40.76
C LEU A 870 -15.18 -25.53 39.75
N ASN A 871 -14.46 -24.66 39.05
CA ASN A 871 -15.04 -23.63 38.19
C ASN A 871 -15.23 -24.16 36.76
N LYS A 872 -16.47 -24.40 36.33
CA LYS A 872 -16.76 -24.71 34.92
C LYS A 872 -16.48 -23.49 34.04
N ILE A 873 -15.83 -23.72 32.90
CA ILE A 873 -15.51 -22.67 31.93
C ILE A 873 -16.73 -22.38 31.05
N ALA A 874 -16.95 -21.11 30.72
CA ALA A 874 -17.88 -20.68 29.68
C ALA A 874 -17.16 -19.82 28.65
N ILE A 875 -17.47 -20.04 27.36
CA ILE A 875 -16.77 -19.44 26.22
C ILE A 875 -17.78 -18.57 25.46
N PRO A 876 -17.58 -17.24 25.37
CA PRO A 876 -18.45 -16.37 24.57
C PRO A 876 -18.43 -16.78 23.09
N GLU A 877 -19.56 -16.63 22.41
CA GLU A 877 -19.71 -16.96 20.99
C GLU A 877 -18.71 -16.17 20.11
N PRO A 878 -17.71 -16.80 19.46
CA PRO A 878 -16.64 -16.08 18.76
C PRO A 878 -17.08 -15.27 17.53
N GLY A 879 -18.34 -15.39 17.11
CA GLY A 879 -18.97 -14.57 16.07
C GLY A 879 -19.60 -13.27 16.61
N TYR A 880 -20.05 -13.25 17.87
CA TYR A 880 -20.99 -12.25 18.40
C TYR A 880 -20.52 -10.80 18.23
N LYS A 881 -19.32 -10.47 18.71
CA LYS A 881 -18.71 -9.14 18.59
C LYS A 881 -18.50 -8.71 17.13
N LEU A 882 -18.11 -9.64 16.27
CA LEU A 882 -17.87 -9.39 14.86
C LEU A 882 -19.18 -9.14 14.10
N GLU A 883 -20.22 -9.94 14.36
CA GLU A 883 -21.56 -9.71 13.82
C GLU A 883 -22.16 -8.38 14.29
N LYS A 884 -22.01 -8.06 15.57
CA LYS A 884 -22.43 -6.79 16.19
C LYS A 884 -21.76 -5.60 15.50
N LEU A 885 -20.47 -5.70 15.20
CA LEU A 885 -19.70 -4.70 14.44
C LEU A 885 -20.16 -4.61 12.98
N VAL A 886 -20.36 -5.74 12.29
CA VAL A 886 -20.85 -5.78 10.90
C VAL A 886 -22.25 -5.14 10.79
N LYS A 887 -23.16 -5.47 11.73
CA LYS A 887 -24.50 -4.87 11.83
C LYS A 887 -24.41 -3.37 12.09
N ALA A 888 -23.49 -2.91 12.93
CA ALA A 888 -23.24 -1.49 13.15
C ALA A 888 -22.77 -0.78 11.85
N ARG A 889 -21.74 -1.30 11.15
CA ARG A 889 -21.27 -0.69 9.88
C ARG A 889 -22.33 -0.68 8.78
N ALA A 890 -23.16 -1.72 8.70
CA ALA A 890 -24.29 -1.74 7.77
C ALA A 890 -25.35 -0.68 8.10
N SER A 891 -25.51 -0.30 9.37
CA SER A 891 -26.41 0.80 9.81
C SER A 891 -25.77 2.20 9.79
N GLU A 892 -24.43 2.28 9.78
CA GLU A 892 -23.68 3.54 9.62
C GLU A 892 -23.58 3.99 8.16
N LEU A 893 -23.65 3.04 7.21
CA LEU A 893 -23.58 3.32 5.79
C LEU A 893 -24.73 4.25 5.36
N LYS A 894 -24.35 5.39 4.79
CA LYS A 894 -25.24 6.34 4.15
C LYS A 894 -24.76 6.56 2.73
N GLU A 895 -25.67 6.51 1.78
CA GLU A 895 -25.40 6.92 0.41
C GLU A 895 -25.31 8.45 0.40
N GLU A 896 -24.09 8.98 0.30
CA GLU A 896 -23.89 10.40 -0.03
C GLU A 896 -24.19 10.61 -1.52
N GLY A 897 -24.87 11.71 -1.84
CA GLY A 897 -25.17 12.05 -3.23
C GLY A 897 -23.91 12.49 -4.00
N ASN A 898 -23.92 12.20 -5.31
CA ASN A 898 -22.96 12.73 -6.29
C ASN A 898 -22.71 14.24 -6.08
N ASP A 899 -21.46 14.68 -6.17
CA ASP A 899 -21.14 16.11 -6.15
C ASP A 899 -21.30 16.76 -7.54
N MET A 900 -20.96 18.04 -7.67
CA MET A 900 -21.11 18.78 -8.93
C MET A 900 -20.25 18.19 -10.06
N ASP A 901 -19.00 17.78 -9.79
CA ASP A 901 -18.12 17.18 -10.80
C ASP A 901 -18.63 15.80 -11.25
N ASP A 902 -19.31 15.07 -10.37
CA ASP A 902 -19.92 13.77 -10.70
C ASP A 902 -21.23 13.93 -11.49
N ASN A 903 -22.13 14.82 -11.03
CA ASN A 903 -23.39 15.10 -11.73
C ASN A 903 -23.17 15.70 -13.12
N ASP A 904 -22.16 16.56 -13.28
CA ASP A 904 -21.68 17.05 -14.58
C ASP A 904 -21.43 15.90 -15.59
N VAL A 905 -20.91 14.75 -15.13
CA VAL A 905 -20.67 13.58 -16.00
C VAL A 905 -22.00 12.87 -16.32
N PHE A 906 -22.88 12.69 -15.34
CA PHE A 906 -24.20 12.07 -15.55
C PHE A 906 -25.12 12.91 -16.44
N GLU A 907 -25.00 14.24 -16.41
CA GLU A 907 -25.71 15.17 -17.31
C GLU A 907 -25.05 15.34 -18.69
N GLY A 908 -23.82 14.84 -18.88
CA GLY A 908 -23.02 15.04 -20.11
C GLY A 908 -22.42 16.44 -20.26
N THR A 909 -22.50 17.27 -19.22
CA THR A 909 -22.06 18.67 -19.19
C THR A 909 -20.60 18.86 -18.76
N ALA A 910 -19.94 17.84 -18.18
CA ALA A 910 -18.57 17.90 -17.63
C ALA A 910 -17.48 18.45 -18.56
N TRP A 911 -17.67 18.36 -19.88
CA TRP A 911 -16.78 18.90 -20.90
C TRP A 911 -17.48 19.83 -21.91
N ALA A 912 -18.71 20.25 -21.61
CA ALA A 912 -19.40 21.27 -22.39
C ALA A 912 -18.75 22.65 -22.19
N ALA A 913 -18.72 23.47 -23.25
CA ALA A 913 -18.30 24.86 -23.11
C ALA A 913 -19.29 25.60 -22.19
N PRO A 914 -18.81 26.45 -21.26
CA PRO A 914 -19.67 27.14 -20.32
C PRO A 914 -20.67 28.03 -21.07
N GLN A 915 -21.94 27.68 -20.99
CA GLN A 915 -23.04 28.45 -21.57
C GLN A 915 -23.00 29.88 -21.00
N PRO A 916 -22.98 30.93 -21.83
CA PRO A 916 -23.13 32.29 -21.32
C PRO A 916 -24.48 32.36 -20.58
N PRO A 917 -24.54 32.98 -19.38
CA PRO A 917 -25.72 32.91 -18.53
C PRO A 917 -26.94 33.41 -19.28
N SER A 918 -27.88 32.49 -19.54
CA SER A 918 -29.04 32.80 -20.36
C SER A 918 -29.81 33.95 -19.73
N ARG A 919 -29.95 35.06 -20.47
CA ARG A 919 -30.91 36.09 -20.10
C ARG A 919 -32.28 35.42 -20.15
N LYS A 920 -32.87 35.14 -18.98
CA LYS A 920 -34.25 34.71 -18.88
C LYS A 920 -35.12 35.77 -19.53
N GLY A 921 -35.53 35.53 -20.76
CA GLY A 921 -36.63 36.27 -21.37
C GLY A 921 -37.86 36.01 -20.52
N THR A 922 -38.56 37.08 -20.16
CA THR A 922 -39.92 36.99 -19.62
C THR A 922 -40.78 36.29 -20.66
N GLN A 923 -41.14 35.03 -20.41
CA GLN A 923 -42.28 34.41 -21.06
C GLN A 923 -43.54 34.93 -20.39
N ASP A 924 -44.50 35.39 -21.19
CA ASP A 924 -45.80 35.80 -20.70
C ASP A 924 -46.53 34.63 -20.05
N GLN A 925 -47.07 34.84 -18.84
CA GLN A 925 -48.16 34.03 -18.32
C GLN A 925 -49.47 34.81 -18.51
N PRO A 926 -50.59 34.13 -18.83
CA PRO A 926 -51.86 34.79 -19.07
C PRO A 926 -52.40 35.44 -17.79
N ILE A 927 -52.96 36.64 -17.94
CA ILE A 927 -53.54 37.39 -16.83
C ILE A 927 -54.92 36.81 -16.50
N GLU A 928 -55.07 36.22 -15.31
CA GLU A 928 -56.38 36.14 -14.65
C GLU A 928 -56.61 37.42 -13.85
N LEU A 929 -57.80 38.01 -13.99
CA LEU A 929 -58.20 39.25 -13.31
C LEU A 929 -59.08 38.92 -12.10
N THR A 930 -58.68 39.43 -10.93
CA THR A 930 -59.56 39.53 -9.75
C THR A 930 -59.32 40.88 -9.06
N ASP A 931 -60.32 41.75 -9.06
CA ASP A 931 -60.24 43.10 -8.48
C ASP A 931 -60.51 43.11 -6.96
N SER A 932 -59.62 43.74 -6.19
CA SER A 932 -59.84 44.45 -4.91
C SER A 932 -58.47 44.94 -4.42
N GLU A 933 -58.10 46.21 -4.63
CA GLU A 933 -58.35 47.37 -3.74
C GLU A 933 -57.41 47.42 -2.51
N ASP A 934 -56.87 48.61 -2.25
CA ASP A 934 -55.84 48.99 -1.25
C ASP A 934 -54.45 48.29 -1.38
N GLY A 935 -53.29 48.94 -1.19
CA GLY A 935 -53.00 50.35 -0.96
C GLY A 935 -51.48 50.56 -0.69
N ASP A 936 -50.92 51.68 -1.16
CA ASP A 936 -49.62 52.29 -0.79
C ASP A 936 -48.32 51.44 -0.69
N ILE A 937 -47.54 51.51 -1.77
CA ILE A 937 -46.18 52.13 -1.82
C ILE A 937 -45.39 52.19 -0.47
N GLU A 938 -44.20 51.56 -0.39
CA GLU A 938 -42.91 52.26 -0.65
C GLU A 938 -41.70 51.28 -0.71
N VAL A 939 -40.52 51.81 -1.07
CA VAL A 939 -39.29 51.10 -1.47
C VAL A 939 -38.26 51.02 -0.35
N VAL A 940 -37.78 49.81 -0.05
CA VAL A 940 -36.44 49.56 0.49
C VAL A 940 -35.87 48.33 -0.24
N GLY A 941 -34.64 48.29 -0.76
CA GLY A 941 -33.53 49.23 -0.61
C GLY A 941 -32.24 48.44 -0.34
N VAL A 942 -31.70 47.79 -1.37
CA VAL A 942 -30.57 46.85 -1.23
C VAL A 942 -29.35 47.54 -0.64
N LYS A 943 -28.81 46.99 0.46
CA LYS A 943 -27.47 47.35 0.94
C LYS A 943 -26.74 46.13 1.52
N TRP A 944 -25.66 45.75 0.85
CA TRP A 944 -24.65 44.84 1.38
C TRP A 944 -23.79 45.55 2.44
N ILE A 945 -23.30 44.84 3.46
CA ILE A 945 -21.92 44.92 3.98
C ILE A 945 -21.65 43.79 4.99
N SER A 946 -20.38 43.58 5.29
CA SER A 946 -19.80 42.35 5.82
C SER A 946 -19.73 42.20 7.34
N SER A 947 -19.52 40.94 7.75
CA SER A 947 -18.54 40.48 8.76
C SER A 947 -18.69 40.75 10.27
N SER A 948 -18.30 39.71 11.03
CA SER A 948 -17.79 39.71 12.41
C SER A 948 -18.80 39.84 13.56
N GLY A 949 -18.42 39.29 14.72
CA GLY A 949 -19.17 39.37 15.99
C GLY A 949 -19.58 38.00 16.54
N ALA A 950 -18.83 37.50 17.52
CA ALA A 950 -19.25 36.35 18.34
C ALA A 950 -20.28 36.78 19.40
N GLY A 951 -21.09 35.85 19.91
CA GLY A 951 -22.03 36.11 21.00
C GLY A 951 -22.77 34.85 21.45
N GLU A 952 -22.55 34.45 22.70
CA GLU A 952 -23.20 33.31 23.36
C GLU A 952 -24.67 33.64 23.71
N ALA A 953 -25.58 32.65 23.61
CA ALA A 953 -26.70 32.53 24.55
C ALA A 953 -27.33 31.12 24.52
N SER A 954 -27.66 30.63 25.71
CA SER A 954 -28.22 29.33 26.02
C SER A 954 -29.75 29.22 25.82
N ALA A 955 -30.24 27.99 26.00
CA ALA A 955 -31.54 27.62 26.61
C ALA A 955 -32.71 27.16 25.71
N SER A 956 -32.86 25.83 25.65
CA SER A 956 -34.10 25.07 25.88
C SER A 956 -35.45 25.52 25.27
N VAL A 957 -36.02 24.65 24.41
CA VAL A 957 -37.47 24.44 24.30
C VAL A 957 -37.77 22.93 24.43
N GLN A 958 -38.93 22.60 24.99
CA GLN A 958 -39.36 21.25 25.35
C GLN A 958 -40.29 20.60 24.30
N TYR A 959 -40.34 19.25 24.32
CA TYR A 959 -41.50 18.39 24.00
C TYR A 959 -42.33 18.66 22.71
N SER A 960 -42.11 17.80 21.71
CA SER A 960 -43.07 16.78 21.18
C SER A 960 -44.59 16.86 21.48
N PRO A 961 -45.44 16.14 20.70
CA PRO A 961 -45.40 15.84 19.26
C PRO A 961 -46.78 16.00 18.56
N SER A 962 -46.86 15.86 17.23
CA SER A 962 -48.13 15.52 16.57
C SER A 962 -47.92 14.65 15.32
N THR A 963 -48.71 13.56 15.22
CA THR A 963 -48.54 12.51 14.21
C THR A 963 -49.71 12.49 13.22
N ARG A 964 -49.41 12.50 11.92
CA ARG A 964 -50.15 11.87 10.78
C ARG A 964 -49.27 12.05 9.52
N ALA A 965 -48.97 11.02 8.72
CA ALA A 965 -49.85 10.23 7.84
C ALA A 965 -50.36 11.07 6.65
N LEU A 966 -50.40 10.57 5.40
CA LEU A 966 -50.18 9.19 4.90
C LEU A 966 -49.93 9.24 3.37
N ALA A 967 -48.88 8.59 2.86
CA ALA A 967 -48.71 8.10 1.48
C ALA A 967 -47.40 7.29 1.40
#